data_AF-A0A066XKZ0-F1
#
_entry.id   AF-A0A066XKZ0-F1
#
_cell.length_a   1.000
_cell.length_b   1.000
_cell.length_c   1.000
_cell.angle_alpha   90.00
_cell.angle_beta   90.00
_cell.angle_gamma   90.00
#
_symmetry.space_group_name_H-M   'P 1'
#
loop_
_entity.id
_entity.type
_entity.pdbx_description
1 polymer ?
#
loop_
_entity_poly.entity_id
_entity_poly.type
_entity_poly.pdbx_seq_one_letter_code
_entity_poly.pdbx_strand_id
1 'polypeptide(L)'
;MENQAPQTDESEQRAAKRLKVDGSAQPAEVPAAEEQRVAVDEAYKHVEHVPANGNAGEKVDIQMSETSAFEEKRSGNDGSAAVQTCDATVESKKDDRDVRPGQAPIKAEFLVHREGQAKEQDEVADDDAAEGRGQGDGGDARDSRDKRDKKKREKGQNKERNFGHFDDAHRLCNSRAYTPEFSPRNCKFGDRCNMLHDLRKYLKEGRREDLETFDGKCPVFEQLGVCPSGWKCRFVKSHMKEIDREDGRKELILVEEPKEAKLSGEAPTDAGREDLRPGVYNNTENQLKIDLSRKRVDFTETDKYITWMNKEARLGDEFHQRRKDQVIGNQEDLRAQFVDPPLKPSEKRKLYFGKETPALAPLTTQGNLPFRRLCVDLGAQLTYSEMALGMPLVQGVKNDWALMKAHESEISPPKINPVSSNIIQGYDNSRDLKFGAQISGSQAWHCVKSADLLNRYIPHLRLIDLNCGCPIDMVYKAGGGSALLEAHGKLERMVRGMNTVSGEIPITVKLRTGVRQNRPTATTILGKLAFGSRENRDRLGAPGCAAITLHGRSREQRYTKKADWGYIAECAAMIKSYNEEKDKITDTAREPDESTLPNAKDGRMFFLGNGDCYSHVEYYEHIEKAKVDTVMIGRGALVKPWLFEEIEKGQYLDKSATERLAYVEKFCRFGMEAWGTDELGLGFTRRFLLEWLSFAHRYVPLGLLEYLPPNLNDRPPAYHGRNDLETLLASKNYRDWIKISEMYLGPAHPNFNFQPKHKSHSYEAEG
;
A
#
# COMPACT_ATOMS: atom_id res chain seq x y z
N MET A 1 -18.66 -38.74 -52.57
CA MET A 1 -19.75 -39.69 -52.31
C MET A 1 -20.30 -39.39 -50.93
N GLU A 2 -21.56 -38.94 -50.96
CA GLU A 2 -22.65 -38.87 -49.96
C GLU A 2 -22.49 -39.13 -48.44
N ASN A 3 -23.44 -38.50 -47.73
CA ASN A 3 -23.98 -38.75 -46.37
C ASN A 3 -23.05 -38.49 -45.16
N GLN A 4 -23.29 -37.54 -44.24
CA GLN A 4 -24.48 -36.83 -43.66
C GLN A 4 -25.28 -37.55 -42.55
N ALA A 5 -25.20 -36.94 -41.35
CA ALA A 5 -26.32 -36.62 -40.43
C ALA A 5 -27.05 -37.78 -39.69
N PRO A 6 -27.88 -37.50 -38.65
CA PRO A 6 -28.24 -36.19 -38.07
C PRO A 6 -28.01 -36.04 -36.54
N GLN A 7 -28.37 -34.86 -36.03
CA GLN A 7 -28.58 -34.56 -34.60
C GLN A 7 -30.05 -34.78 -34.21
N THR A 8 -30.34 -34.90 -32.91
CA THR A 8 -31.53 -34.31 -32.30
C THR A 8 -31.17 -33.64 -30.97
N ASP A 9 -31.97 -32.65 -30.60
CA ASP A 9 -31.97 -31.91 -29.33
C ASP A 9 -33.23 -32.30 -28.55
N GLU A 10 -33.21 -32.24 -27.22
CA GLU A 10 -34.43 -32.05 -26.41
C GLU A 10 -34.10 -31.75 -24.94
N SER A 11 -34.53 -30.57 -24.49
CA SER A 11 -34.78 -30.28 -23.08
C SER A 11 -36.19 -30.73 -22.68
N GLU A 12 -36.42 -31.19 -21.44
CA GLU A 12 -37.46 -30.61 -20.56
C GLU A 12 -37.56 -31.22 -19.13
N GLN A 13 -37.94 -30.32 -18.21
CA GLN A 13 -38.77 -30.45 -16.99
C GLN A 13 -38.59 -31.55 -15.89
N ARG A 14 -38.53 -31.01 -14.65
CA ARG A 14 -38.89 -31.55 -13.31
C ARG A 14 -40.05 -32.59 -13.34
N ALA A 15 -40.18 -33.58 -12.44
CA ALA A 15 -40.35 -33.39 -10.99
C ALA A 15 -40.46 -34.70 -10.14
N ALA A 16 -39.98 -34.62 -8.89
CA ALA A 16 -40.41 -35.27 -7.64
C ALA A 16 -41.12 -36.66 -7.59
N LYS A 17 -40.60 -37.53 -6.70
CA LYS A 17 -41.43 -38.34 -5.79
C LYS A 17 -40.75 -38.61 -4.45
N ARG A 18 -41.55 -38.78 -3.38
CA ARG A 18 -41.11 -39.06 -2.00
C ARG A 18 -41.03 -40.57 -1.76
N LEU A 19 -40.17 -41.00 -0.83
CA LEU A 19 -40.46 -42.15 0.02
C LEU A 19 -40.46 -41.73 1.51
N LYS A 20 -41.29 -42.41 2.30
CA LYS A 20 -41.21 -42.46 3.77
C LYS A 20 -40.47 -43.75 4.17
N VAL A 21 -39.82 -43.74 5.33
CA VAL A 21 -39.73 -44.91 6.20
C VAL A 21 -40.01 -44.43 7.62
N ASP A 22 -41.04 -45.00 8.27
CA ASP A 22 -41.32 -44.80 9.69
C ASP A 22 -40.58 -45.91 10.48
N GLY A 23 -40.01 -45.61 11.65
CA GLY A 23 -39.22 -46.58 12.43
C GLY A 23 -39.13 -46.21 13.91
N SER A 24 -39.71 -47.04 14.78
CA SER A 24 -40.00 -46.73 16.18
C SER A 24 -38.97 -47.27 17.18
N ALA A 25 -38.65 -46.48 18.20
CA ALA A 25 -38.20 -46.96 19.51
C ALA A 25 -38.68 -45.99 20.61
N GLN A 26 -39.00 -46.52 21.80
CA GLN A 26 -39.42 -45.76 22.99
C GLN A 26 -38.32 -45.78 24.08
N PRO A 27 -38.40 -44.90 25.11
CA PRO A 27 -37.23 -44.50 25.91
C PRO A 27 -36.92 -45.43 27.08
N ALA A 28 -35.72 -45.23 27.66
CA ALA A 28 -35.37 -45.64 29.02
C ALA A 28 -35.33 -44.41 29.95
N GLU A 29 -35.56 -44.63 31.25
CA GLU A 29 -35.83 -43.57 32.23
C GLU A 29 -34.61 -43.21 33.12
N VAL A 30 -34.54 -41.93 33.53
CA VAL A 30 -34.30 -41.45 34.92
C VAL A 30 -33.00 -41.93 35.63
N PRO A 31 -32.13 -41.02 36.16
CA PRO A 31 -32.58 -40.04 37.15
C PRO A 31 -32.14 -38.59 36.96
N ALA A 32 -32.86 -37.70 37.67
CA ALA A 32 -32.55 -36.28 37.78
C ALA A 32 -31.56 -36.00 38.92
N ALA A 33 -30.87 -34.86 38.81
CA ALA A 33 -30.25 -34.15 39.91
C ALA A 33 -30.69 -32.69 39.83
N GLU A 34 -31.11 -32.11 40.96
CA GLU A 34 -31.73 -30.79 41.00
C GLU A 34 -30.71 -29.66 41.19
N GLU A 35 -31.11 -28.47 40.71
CA GLU A 35 -30.69 -27.13 41.12
C GLU A 35 -29.21 -26.83 41.45
N GLN A 36 -28.60 -25.97 40.62
CA GLN A 36 -28.55 -24.54 40.98
C GLN A 36 -28.39 -23.66 39.74
N ARG A 37 -29.36 -22.78 39.49
CA ARG A 37 -29.29 -21.75 38.43
C ARG A 37 -29.10 -20.37 39.06
N VAL A 38 -27.86 -19.90 39.13
CA VAL A 38 -27.59 -18.47 39.37
C VAL A 38 -27.76 -17.73 38.05
N ALA A 39 -28.66 -16.74 38.01
CA ALA A 39 -28.92 -15.95 36.81
C ALA A 39 -27.84 -14.85 36.64
N VAL A 40 -27.35 -14.69 35.40
CA VAL A 40 -26.41 -13.62 35.02
C VAL A 40 -26.93 -12.95 33.75
N ASP A 41 -27.93 -12.07 33.90
CA ASP A 41 -28.56 -11.33 32.78
C ASP A 41 -28.95 -9.88 33.17
N GLU A 42 -28.16 -9.25 34.06
CA GLU A 42 -28.33 -7.86 34.52
C GLU A 42 -27.14 -6.94 34.17
N ALA A 43 -26.68 -7.00 32.91
CA ALA A 43 -25.60 -6.12 32.41
C ALA A 43 -26.01 -5.23 31.21
N TYR A 44 -27.27 -5.31 30.74
CA TYR A 44 -27.73 -4.66 29.49
C TYR A 44 -29.04 -3.88 29.61
N LYS A 45 -29.26 -3.19 30.74
CA LYS A 45 -30.29 -2.16 30.89
C LYS A 45 -29.82 -1.01 31.79
N HIS A 46 -29.25 0.04 31.18
CA HIS A 46 -29.36 1.45 31.61
C HIS A 46 -28.59 2.37 30.66
N VAL A 47 -29.16 2.63 29.48
CA VAL A 47 -28.86 3.81 28.66
C VAL A 47 -30.19 4.30 28.09
N GLU A 48 -30.87 5.18 28.83
CA GLU A 48 -32.12 5.80 28.36
C GLU A 48 -31.87 7.08 27.53
N HIS A 49 -32.94 7.60 26.94
CA HIS A 49 -32.88 8.65 25.92
C HIS A 49 -32.28 9.98 26.40
N VAL A 50 -31.47 10.59 25.54
CA VAL A 50 -31.30 12.04 25.47
C VAL A 50 -32.07 12.54 24.22
N PRO A 51 -33.16 13.32 24.38
CA PRO A 51 -33.89 13.90 23.25
C PRO A 51 -33.17 15.14 22.70
N ALA A 52 -33.39 15.45 21.43
CA ALA A 52 -32.85 16.66 20.81
C ALA A 52 -33.86 17.81 20.85
N ASN A 53 -33.43 18.99 21.30
CA ASN A 53 -33.86 20.25 20.69
C ASN A 53 -32.90 21.40 21.05
N GLY A 54 -32.92 22.47 20.25
CA GLY A 54 -31.91 23.52 20.32
C GLY A 54 -32.28 24.75 21.15
N ASN A 55 -31.25 25.59 21.30
CA ASN A 55 -31.26 27.05 21.11
C ASN A 55 -30.80 27.91 22.32
N ALA A 56 -30.20 29.06 21.98
CA ALA A 56 -29.88 30.24 22.81
C ALA A 56 -29.07 30.01 24.11
N GLY A 57 -27.79 30.42 24.09
CA GLY A 57 -26.86 30.28 25.22
C GLY A 57 -26.91 31.39 26.26
N GLU A 58 -25.96 31.30 27.19
CA GLU A 58 -25.40 32.43 27.94
C GLU A 58 -23.95 32.11 28.36
N LYS A 59 -23.19 33.11 28.82
CA LYS A 59 -21.84 32.93 29.40
C LYS A 59 -21.93 32.87 30.92
N VAL A 60 -21.21 31.93 31.54
CA VAL A 60 -20.81 32.03 32.95
C VAL A 60 -19.36 31.56 33.07
N ASP A 61 -18.46 32.45 33.49
CA ASP A 61 -17.10 32.10 33.89
C ASP A 61 -17.12 31.51 35.31
N ILE A 62 -16.36 30.44 35.56
CA ILE A 62 -16.14 29.89 36.91
C ILE A 62 -14.63 29.78 37.14
N GLN A 63 -14.12 30.60 38.05
CA GLN A 63 -12.76 30.50 38.55
C GLN A 63 -12.64 29.28 39.48
N MET A 64 -11.51 28.57 39.42
CA MET A 64 -11.09 27.67 40.50
C MET A 64 -9.89 28.28 41.21
N SER A 65 -9.94 28.30 42.55
CA SER A 65 -8.97 28.95 43.42
C SER A 65 -7.84 28.02 43.81
N GLU A 66 -6.60 28.50 43.77
CA GLU A 66 -5.43 27.79 44.29
C GLU A 66 -5.30 27.89 45.81
N THR A 67 -4.82 26.82 46.43
CA THR A 67 -4.33 26.76 47.81
C THR A 67 -3.11 25.82 47.85
N SER A 68 -2.04 26.06 48.61
CA SER A 68 -1.66 27.23 49.42
C SER A 68 -0.23 27.04 49.92
N ALA A 69 0.65 28.03 49.83
CA ALA A 69 1.96 28.00 50.48
C ALA A 69 2.46 29.43 50.83
N PHE A 70 2.48 29.71 52.13
CA PHE A 70 3.22 30.80 52.79
C PHE A 70 4.72 30.42 52.84
N GLU A 71 5.75 31.28 53.02
CA GLU A 71 5.98 32.75 53.06
C GLU A 71 7.55 32.96 53.05
N GLU A 72 8.23 34.12 53.14
CA GLU A 72 7.90 35.52 53.44
C GLU A 72 8.98 36.53 52.93
N LYS A 73 8.74 37.83 53.16
CA LYS A 73 9.71 38.93 53.46
C LYS A 73 10.92 39.26 52.55
N ARG A 74 10.65 40.25 51.68
CA ARG A 74 11.09 41.68 51.79
C ARG A 74 12.55 42.13 51.54
N SER A 75 12.59 43.37 50.99
CA SER A 75 13.63 44.42 51.05
C SER A 75 14.97 44.18 50.36
N GLY A 76 15.31 45.08 49.42
CA GLY A 76 16.65 45.25 48.86
C GLY A 76 17.22 46.65 49.15
N ASN A 77 18.33 47.00 48.51
CA ASN A 77 18.87 48.36 48.43
C ASN A 77 19.75 48.52 47.17
N ASP A 78 20.05 49.74 46.78
CA ASP A 78 20.91 50.06 45.63
C ASP A 78 22.40 49.67 45.82
N GLY A 79 23.10 49.40 44.71
CA GLY A 79 24.55 49.17 44.69
C GLY A 79 25.11 48.86 43.31
N SER A 80 25.75 49.84 42.66
CA SER A 80 26.27 49.70 41.29
C SER A 80 27.70 49.16 41.21
N ALA A 81 27.93 48.09 40.43
CA ALA A 81 29.22 47.75 39.82
C ALA A 81 28.99 46.90 38.55
N ALA A 82 29.83 47.06 37.53
CA ALA A 82 29.61 46.44 36.22
C ALA A 82 30.27 45.05 36.07
N VAL A 83 29.57 44.14 35.39
CA VAL A 83 30.11 42.90 34.82
C VAL A 83 29.55 42.76 33.39
N GLN A 84 30.35 42.26 32.46
CA GLN A 84 30.01 42.23 31.03
C GLN A 84 28.88 41.23 30.71
N THR A 85 27.88 41.68 29.97
CA THR A 85 26.88 40.83 29.30
C THR A 85 27.24 40.68 27.82
N CYS A 86 27.32 39.44 27.32
CA CYS A 86 27.22 39.15 25.90
C CYS A 86 25.75 38.97 25.52
N ASP A 87 25.35 39.48 24.35
CA ASP A 87 23.95 39.49 23.94
C ASP A 87 23.37 38.08 23.73
N ALA A 88 22.25 37.82 24.40
CA ALA A 88 21.30 36.77 24.05
C ALA A 88 20.05 37.43 23.48
N THR A 89 19.91 37.44 22.16
CA THR A 89 18.75 38.03 21.48
C THR A 89 17.48 37.25 21.83
N VAL A 90 16.58 37.86 22.60
CA VAL A 90 15.30 37.28 22.98
C VAL A 90 14.39 37.17 21.75
N GLU A 91 14.15 35.96 21.26
CA GLU A 91 13.12 35.71 20.25
C GLU A 91 11.73 36.00 20.83
N SER A 92 11.05 37.00 20.28
CA SER A 92 9.66 37.27 20.61
C SER A 92 8.77 36.18 20.02
N LYS A 93 8.09 35.42 20.88
CA LYS A 93 7.02 34.51 20.44
C LYS A 93 5.94 35.32 19.71
N LYS A 94 5.85 35.15 18.39
CA LYS A 94 4.68 35.58 17.62
C LYS A 94 3.47 34.73 18.00
N ASP A 95 2.30 35.29 17.71
CA ASP A 95 1.00 34.79 18.14
C ASP A 95 0.45 33.75 17.14
N ASP A 96 -0.17 32.66 17.62
CA ASP A 96 -0.79 31.62 16.77
C ASP A 96 -1.88 32.19 15.84
N ARG A 97 -2.38 33.41 16.10
CA ARG A 97 -3.44 34.09 15.35
C ARG A 97 -3.07 34.53 13.92
N ASP A 98 -1.78 34.58 13.55
CA ASP A 98 -1.37 34.87 12.16
C ASP A 98 -1.46 33.63 11.23
N VAL A 99 -1.64 32.42 11.78
CA VAL A 99 -1.69 31.17 11.00
C VAL A 99 -2.96 31.09 10.14
N ARG A 100 -2.80 31.16 8.83
CA ARG A 100 -3.89 30.96 7.84
C ARG A 100 -4.11 29.46 7.57
N PRO A 101 -5.23 28.85 7.99
CA PRO A 101 -5.41 27.40 7.88
C PRO A 101 -5.40 26.91 6.42
N GLY A 102 -4.48 26.01 6.08
CA GLY A 102 -4.34 25.48 4.72
C GLY A 102 -3.36 26.25 3.82
N GLN A 103 -2.77 27.36 4.27
CA GLN A 103 -1.69 28.06 3.58
C GLN A 103 -0.36 27.77 4.29
N ALA A 104 0.68 27.39 3.54
CA ALA A 104 1.98 27.12 4.15
C ALA A 104 2.68 28.44 4.54
N PRO A 105 3.30 28.52 5.73
CA PRO A 105 3.86 29.74 6.29
C PRO A 105 5.25 30.01 5.69
N ILE A 106 5.30 30.60 4.49
CA ILE A 106 6.55 30.95 3.82
C ILE A 106 6.97 32.38 4.21
N LYS A 107 8.22 32.54 4.64
CA LYS A 107 8.79 33.83 5.04
C LYS A 107 8.70 34.87 3.91
N ALA A 108 8.46 36.12 4.29
CA ALA A 108 8.14 37.20 3.36
C ALA A 108 9.16 37.38 2.21
N GLU A 109 10.46 37.21 2.48
CA GLU A 109 11.52 37.40 1.49
C GLU A 109 11.49 36.40 0.32
N PHE A 110 10.81 35.25 0.47
CA PHE A 110 10.67 34.24 -0.60
C PHE A 110 9.35 34.36 -1.38
N LEU A 111 8.42 35.23 -0.96
CA LEU A 111 7.10 35.37 -1.59
C LEU A 111 7.19 36.12 -2.92
N VAL A 112 6.46 35.63 -3.93
CA VAL A 112 6.37 36.29 -5.25
C VAL A 112 5.21 37.28 -5.26
N HIS A 113 5.51 38.56 -5.03
CA HIS A 113 4.55 39.64 -5.12
C HIS A 113 4.18 39.94 -6.59
N ARG A 114 3.02 39.44 -7.04
CA ARG A 114 2.41 39.83 -8.32
C ARG A 114 1.58 41.11 -8.14
N GLU A 115 2.07 42.23 -8.66
CA GLU A 115 1.25 43.42 -8.85
C GLU A 115 0.28 43.26 -10.03
N GLY A 116 -0.89 43.88 -9.95
CA GLY A 116 -1.77 44.14 -11.11
C GLY A 116 -2.67 43.00 -11.62
N GLN A 117 -2.50 41.74 -11.21
CA GLN A 117 -3.42 40.66 -11.60
C GLN A 117 -4.57 40.48 -10.57
N ALA A 118 -5.79 40.26 -11.09
CA ALA A 118 -6.95 39.97 -10.25
C ALA A 118 -6.73 38.69 -9.45
N LYS A 119 -7.24 38.66 -8.20
CA LYS A 119 -7.11 37.51 -7.28
C LYS A 119 -7.47 36.20 -8.00
N GLU A 120 -6.46 35.36 -8.27
CA GLU A 120 -6.69 33.93 -8.40
C GLU A 120 -7.40 33.50 -7.11
N GLN A 121 -8.59 32.91 -7.23
CA GLN A 121 -9.21 32.28 -6.08
C GLN A 121 -8.34 31.07 -5.70
N ASP A 122 -8.13 30.85 -4.41
CA ASP A 122 -7.51 29.63 -3.89
C ASP A 122 -8.41 28.41 -4.19
N GLU A 123 -8.38 27.95 -5.44
CA GLU A 123 -9.12 26.80 -5.91
C GLU A 123 -8.51 25.55 -5.27
N VAL A 124 -9.27 24.96 -4.34
CA VAL A 124 -8.87 23.77 -3.58
C VAL A 124 -8.50 22.63 -4.55
N ALA A 125 -7.20 22.37 -4.67
CA ALA A 125 -6.65 21.33 -5.54
C ALA A 125 -7.25 19.95 -5.20
N ASP A 126 -7.77 19.26 -6.23
CA ASP A 126 -8.55 18.02 -6.05
C ASP A 126 -7.62 16.80 -5.82
N ASP A 127 -7.18 16.64 -4.57
CA ASP A 127 -6.38 15.49 -4.10
C ASP A 127 -7.12 14.14 -4.28
N ASP A 128 -8.45 14.12 -4.48
CA ASP A 128 -9.23 12.87 -4.68
C ASP A 128 -8.87 12.15 -5.99
N ALA A 129 -8.26 12.84 -6.95
CA ALA A 129 -7.95 12.31 -8.29
C ALA A 129 -6.96 11.14 -8.29
N ALA A 130 -6.08 11.03 -7.28
CA ALA A 130 -5.21 9.86 -7.09
C ALA A 130 -6.01 8.55 -6.97
N GLU A 131 -7.23 8.64 -6.45
CA GLU A 131 -8.08 7.51 -6.06
C GLU A 131 -9.37 7.42 -6.92
N GLY A 132 -9.33 7.91 -8.17
CA GLY A 132 -10.38 7.65 -9.18
C GLY A 132 -11.81 7.97 -8.74
N ARG A 133 -12.14 9.27 -8.66
CA ARG A 133 -13.48 9.80 -8.37
C ARG A 133 -14.44 9.50 -9.55
N GLY A 134 -15.29 8.48 -9.39
CA GLY A 134 -16.22 8.00 -10.43
C GLY A 134 -17.68 8.23 -10.06
N GLN A 135 -18.26 9.34 -10.54
CA GLN A 135 -19.66 9.67 -10.30
C GLN A 135 -20.59 8.61 -10.94
N GLY A 136 -21.69 8.32 -10.28
CA GLY A 136 -22.68 7.35 -10.73
C GLY A 136 -23.59 7.01 -9.57
N ASP A 137 -24.43 7.98 -9.22
CA ASP A 137 -25.55 7.87 -8.31
C ASP A 137 -26.79 8.34 -9.08
N GLY A 138 -27.70 7.40 -9.32
CA GLY A 138 -28.88 7.56 -10.15
C GLY A 138 -30.03 6.87 -9.44
N GLY A 139 -30.47 7.46 -8.33
CA GLY A 139 -31.52 6.95 -7.46
C GLY A 139 -32.65 7.97 -7.31
N ASP A 140 -33.85 7.54 -7.69
CA ASP A 140 -35.19 8.11 -7.47
C ASP A 140 -35.36 9.63 -7.31
N ALA A 141 -36.00 10.22 -8.33
CA ALA A 141 -36.61 11.54 -8.24
C ALA A 141 -37.96 11.48 -7.50
N ARG A 142 -37.96 11.81 -6.20
CA ARG A 142 -39.14 12.22 -5.40
C ARG A 142 -38.71 13.06 -4.19
N ASP A 143 -38.54 14.37 -4.37
CA ASP A 143 -39.54 15.33 -3.85
C ASP A 143 -39.33 16.76 -4.42
N SER A 144 -40.10 17.72 -3.92
CA SER A 144 -40.46 18.95 -4.62
C SER A 144 -39.56 20.16 -4.38
N ARG A 145 -39.34 20.92 -5.47
CA ARG A 145 -39.22 22.39 -5.53
C ARG A 145 -38.34 23.08 -4.47
N ASP A 146 -37.12 23.44 -4.87
CA ASP A 146 -36.78 24.87 -4.88
C ASP A 146 -35.75 25.22 -5.97
N LYS A 147 -35.77 26.46 -6.48
CA LYS A 147 -34.87 26.96 -7.54
C LYS A 147 -33.98 28.08 -7.02
N ARG A 148 -32.69 27.79 -6.81
CA ARG A 148 -31.62 28.81 -6.76
C ARG A 148 -30.36 28.34 -7.50
N ASP A 149 -29.77 29.25 -8.25
CA ASP A 149 -28.67 28.96 -9.16
C ASP A 149 -27.37 28.56 -8.45
N LYS A 150 -27.02 27.28 -8.54
CA LYS A 150 -25.65 26.81 -8.36
C LYS A 150 -25.03 26.55 -9.73
N LYS A 151 -24.13 27.45 -10.14
CA LYS A 151 -23.24 27.30 -11.29
C LYS A 151 -22.59 25.91 -11.24
N LYS A 152 -22.87 25.04 -12.21
CA LYS A 152 -22.25 23.71 -12.29
C LYS A 152 -20.74 23.88 -12.51
N ARG A 153 -19.93 23.64 -11.46
CA ARG A 153 -18.48 23.40 -11.63
C ARG A 153 -18.31 22.09 -12.39
N GLU A 154 -17.81 22.15 -13.62
CA GLU A 154 -17.52 20.98 -14.45
C GLU A 154 -16.31 20.22 -13.88
N LYS A 155 -16.56 19.30 -12.94
CA LYS A 155 -15.53 18.44 -12.38
C LYS A 155 -15.22 17.30 -13.35
N GLY A 156 -13.98 17.29 -13.83
CA GLY A 156 -13.53 16.43 -14.93
C GLY A 156 -13.62 14.94 -14.60
N GLN A 157 -14.15 14.17 -15.55
CA GLN A 157 -14.09 12.72 -15.57
C GLN A 157 -12.65 12.26 -15.81
N ASN A 158 -12.17 11.27 -15.06
CA ASN A 158 -10.89 10.63 -15.32
C ASN A 158 -11.02 9.66 -16.52
N LYS A 159 -10.88 10.20 -17.74
CA LYS A 159 -10.73 9.40 -18.96
C LYS A 159 -9.40 8.64 -18.92
N GLU A 160 -9.28 7.57 -19.70
CA GLU A 160 -8.06 6.76 -19.77
C GLU A 160 -6.86 7.62 -20.21
N ARG A 161 -5.89 7.83 -19.31
CA ARG A 161 -4.68 8.61 -19.61
C ARG A 161 -3.79 7.83 -20.57
N ASN A 162 -3.68 8.32 -21.80
CA ASN A 162 -2.75 7.81 -22.79
C ASN A 162 -1.36 8.46 -22.58
N PHE A 163 -0.34 7.63 -22.33
CA PHE A 163 1.05 8.06 -22.18
C PHE A 163 1.82 8.07 -23.52
N GLY A 164 1.12 7.78 -24.62
CA GLY A 164 1.70 7.63 -25.95
C GLY A 164 2.44 6.31 -26.12
N HIS A 165 3.42 6.29 -27.01
CA HIS A 165 4.14 5.09 -27.42
C HIS A 165 5.63 5.39 -27.61
N PHE A 166 6.49 4.42 -27.28
CA PHE A 166 7.94 4.59 -27.20
C PHE A 166 8.65 3.25 -27.51
N ASP A 167 8.25 2.66 -28.64
CA ASP A 167 8.90 1.50 -29.24
C ASP A 167 10.03 1.94 -30.20
N ASP A 168 10.97 1.03 -30.43
CA ASP A 168 11.91 1.07 -31.55
C ASP A 168 11.19 1.17 -32.90
N ALA A 169 11.74 1.95 -33.84
CA ALA A 169 11.26 2.05 -35.22
C ALA A 169 11.30 0.70 -35.96
N HIS A 170 12.30 -0.13 -35.65
CA HIS A 170 12.37 -1.54 -36.08
C HIS A 170 12.76 -2.41 -34.88
N ARG A 171 11.80 -3.19 -34.34
CA ARG A 171 12.04 -4.11 -33.23
C ARG A 171 13.09 -5.18 -33.59
N LEU A 172 14.17 -5.28 -32.80
CA LEU A 172 15.19 -6.33 -32.93
C LEU A 172 14.63 -7.70 -32.54
N CYS A 173 14.96 -8.75 -33.29
CA CYS A 173 14.55 -10.11 -32.95
C CYS A 173 15.27 -10.63 -31.69
N ASN A 174 14.55 -11.31 -30.79
CA ASN A 174 15.14 -11.89 -29.57
C ASN A 174 16.14 -13.04 -29.84
N SER A 175 16.29 -13.51 -31.09
CA SER A 175 17.40 -14.36 -31.54
C SER A 175 18.75 -13.62 -31.65
N ARG A 176 18.70 -12.29 -31.82
CA ARG A 176 19.84 -11.37 -31.95
C ARG A 176 20.13 -10.56 -30.70
N ALA A 177 19.12 -10.25 -29.89
CA ALA A 177 19.18 -9.28 -28.78
C ALA A 177 20.32 -9.48 -27.75
N TYR A 178 20.86 -10.70 -27.63
CA TYR A 178 21.85 -11.10 -26.62
C TYR A 178 23.03 -11.92 -27.20
N THR A 179 23.29 -11.81 -28.50
CA THR A 179 24.27 -12.65 -29.19
C THR A 179 25.28 -11.84 -30.00
N PRO A 180 26.51 -12.34 -30.21
CA PRO A 180 27.44 -11.82 -31.21
C PRO A 180 26.80 -11.74 -32.60
N GLU A 181 27.26 -10.79 -33.41
CA GLU A 181 26.71 -10.48 -34.74
C GLU A 181 26.71 -11.70 -35.70
N PHE A 182 27.77 -12.51 -35.68
CA PHE A 182 27.92 -13.69 -36.54
C PHE A 182 27.52 -15.00 -35.84
N SER A 183 27.23 -14.96 -34.53
CA SER A 183 26.85 -16.15 -33.73
C SER A 183 25.42 -16.05 -33.14
N PRO A 184 24.36 -15.87 -33.96
CA PRO A 184 22.98 -15.73 -33.48
C PRO A 184 22.37 -17.04 -32.98
N ARG A 185 21.33 -16.92 -32.15
CA ARG A 185 20.44 -18.05 -31.84
C ARG A 185 19.54 -18.34 -33.04
N ASN A 186 19.09 -19.59 -33.19
CA ASN A 186 18.11 -19.94 -34.21
C ASN A 186 16.77 -19.21 -33.96
N CYS A 187 16.19 -18.61 -35.00
CA CYS A 187 14.90 -17.92 -34.91
C CYS A 187 13.75 -18.89 -35.16
N LYS A 188 12.87 -19.07 -34.16
CA LYS A 188 11.69 -19.96 -34.25
C LYS A 188 10.70 -19.62 -35.39
N PHE A 189 10.83 -18.45 -36.01
CA PHE A 189 9.99 -17.99 -37.13
C PHE A 189 10.70 -18.04 -38.50
N GLY A 190 12.02 -18.22 -38.53
CA GLY A 190 12.83 -18.16 -39.75
C GLY A 190 12.62 -16.87 -40.53
N ASP A 191 12.50 -17.00 -41.85
CA ASP A 191 12.30 -15.89 -42.79
C ASP A 191 10.90 -15.24 -42.67
N ARG A 192 9.96 -15.87 -41.95
CA ARG A 192 8.63 -15.31 -41.64
C ARG A 192 8.63 -14.45 -40.36
N CYS A 193 9.79 -14.00 -39.90
CA CYS A 193 9.88 -13.16 -38.71
C CYS A 193 9.71 -11.68 -39.06
N ASN A 194 8.68 -11.04 -38.49
CA ASN A 194 8.42 -9.60 -38.66
C ASN A 194 9.36 -8.71 -37.80
N MET A 195 10.48 -9.25 -37.32
CA MET A 195 11.46 -8.57 -36.46
C MET A 195 12.81 -8.49 -37.19
N LEU A 196 13.57 -7.42 -36.96
CA LEU A 196 14.83 -7.20 -37.65
C LEU A 196 15.90 -8.21 -37.17
N HIS A 197 16.61 -8.82 -38.13
CA HIS A 197 17.71 -9.76 -37.88
C HIS A 197 19.10 -9.18 -38.18
N ASP A 198 19.19 -8.02 -38.82
CA ASP A 198 20.43 -7.28 -39.07
C ASP A 198 20.71 -6.36 -37.87
N LEU A 199 21.82 -6.61 -37.18
CA LEU A 199 22.22 -5.87 -35.99
C LEU A 199 22.73 -4.46 -36.33
N ARG A 200 23.52 -4.29 -37.39
CA ARG A 200 24.08 -2.99 -37.77
C ARG A 200 22.99 -2.06 -38.28
N LYS A 201 22.03 -2.58 -39.06
CA LYS A 201 20.83 -1.85 -39.43
C LYS A 201 19.97 -1.51 -38.21
N TYR A 202 19.81 -2.41 -37.25
CA TYR A 202 19.07 -2.11 -36.02
C TYR A 202 19.71 -0.96 -35.24
N LEU A 203 21.03 -1.01 -34.98
CA LEU A 203 21.74 0.03 -34.23
C LEU A 203 21.73 1.40 -34.92
N LYS A 204 21.68 1.44 -36.25
CA LYS A 204 21.69 2.68 -37.06
C LYS A 204 20.31 3.26 -37.36
N GLU A 205 19.32 2.41 -37.64
CA GLU A 205 18.02 2.80 -38.23
C GLU A 205 16.81 2.23 -37.47
N GLY A 206 17.00 1.18 -36.66
CA GLY A 206 15.92 0.52 -35.93
C GLY A 206 15.60 1.15 -34.57
N ARG A 207 16.56 1.81 -33.93
CA ARG A 207 16.46 2.38 -32.59
C ARG A 207 16.91 3.85 -32.56
N ARG A 208 16.67 4.54 -31.44
CA ARG A 208 17.25 5.87 -31.18
C ARG A 208 18.73 5.77 -30.80
N GLU A 209 19.50 6.80 -31.13
CA GLU A 209 20.92 6.98 -30.80
C GLU A 209 21.21 6.75 -29.30
N ASP A 210 22.43 6.37 -28.94
CA ASP A 210 22.83 6.23 -27.54
C ASP A 210 22.73 7.54 -26.76
N LEU A 211 22.52 7.43 -25.45
CA LEU A 211 22.50 8.53 -24.51
C LEU A 211 23.89 8.82 -23.98
N GLU A 212 24.26 10.09 -23.99
CA GLU A 212 25.50 10.60 -23.39
C GLU A 212 25.32 11.02 -21.91
N THR A 213 24.13 10.80 -21.31
CA THR A 213 23.96 10.93 -19.86
C THR A 213 24.78 9.86 -19.13
N PHE A 214 25.13 10.10 -17.86
CA PHE A 214 26.03 9.21 -17.09
C PHE A 214 27.39 8.96 -17.77
N ASP A 215 27.99 9.98 -18.38
CA ASP A 215 29.21 9.90 -19.20
C ASP A 215 29.11 8.90 -20.37
N GLY A 216 27.90 8.66 -20.89
CA GLY A 216 27.63 7.63 -21.90
C GLY A 216 27.65 6.19 -21.38
N LYS A 217 27.79 5.98 -20.06
CA LYS A 217 27.91 4.66 -19.43
C LYS A 217 26.55 4.11 -19.01
N CYS A 218 26.31 2.85 -19.31
CA CYS A 218 25.10 2.12 -18.91
C CYS A 218 25.11 1.84 -17.39
N PRO A 219 24.24 2.47 -16.57
CA PRO A 219 24.32 2.31 -15.11
C PRO A 219 24.06 0.88 -14.64
N VAL A 220 23.26 0.11 -15.41
CA VAL A 220 22.97 -1.30 -15.15
C VAL A 220 24.19 -2.19 -15.45
N PHE A 221 24.96 -1.87 -16.50
CA PHE A 221 26.21 -2.56 -16.78
C PHE A 221 27.30 -2.21 -15.74
N GLU A 222 27.43 -0.93 -15.35
CA GLU A 222 28.33 -0.53 -14.26
C GLU A 222 28.01 -1.28 -12.95
N GLN A 223 26.71 -1.45 -12.65
CA GLN A 223 26.24 -2.11 -11.43
C GLN A 223 26.46 -3.64 -11.44
N LEU A 224 26.22 -4.31 -12.58
CA LEU A 224 26.14 -5.79 -12.67
C LEU A 224 27.26 -6.48 -13.48
N GLY A 225 27.91 -5.77 -14.39
CA GLY A 225 28.82 -6.35 -15.39
C GLY A 225 28.12 -6.99 -16.61
N VAL A 226 26.79 -6.89 -16.69
CA VAL A 226 25.96 -7.42 -17.79
C VAL A 226 24.70 -6.55 -17.93
N CYS A 227 24.23 -6.33 -19.15
CA CYS A 227 23.03 -5.52 -19.42
C CYS A 227 21.83 -6.39 -19.88
N PRO A 228 20.75 -6.51 -19.08
CA PRO A 228 19.53 -7.26 -19.46
C PRO A 228 18.78 -6.72 -20.69
N SER A 229 19.04 -5.48 -21.12
CA SER A 229 18.52 -4.93 -22.39
C SER A 229 19.40 -5.30 -23.60
N GLY A 230 20.63 -5.80 -23.39
CA GLY A 230 21.52 -6.27 -24.47
C GLY A 230 21.75 -5.22 -25.55
N TRP A 231 21.63 -5.61 -26.82
CA TRP A 231 21.72 -4.69 -27.97
C TRP A 231 20.62 -3.61 -28.01
N LYS A 232 19.52 -3.77 -27.26
CA LYS A 232 18.44 -2.76 -27.16
C LYS A 232 18.80 -1.59 -26.21
N CYS A 233 19.86 -1.72 -25.41
CA CYS A 233 20.29 -0.73 -24.42
C CYS A 233 20.64 0.63 -25.06
N ARG A 234 20.02 1.73 -24.62
CA ARG A 234 20.33 3.10 -25.07
C ARG A 234 21.70 3.63 -24.59
N PHE A 235 22.55 2.78 -24.01
CA PHE A 235 23.93 3.07 -23.62
C PHE A 235 24.90 1.96 -24.11
N VAL A 236 24.53 1.20 -25.14
CA VAL A 236 25.25 0.01 -25.63
C VAL A 236 26.69 0.32 -26.06
N LYS A 237 27.00 1.56 -26.48
CA LYS A 237 28.38 2.04 -26.72
C LYS A 237 29.34 1.68 -25.57
N SER A 238 28.87 1.75 -24.32
CA SER A 238 29.68 1.50 -23.13
C SER A 238 29.98 0.02 -22.84
N HIS A 239 29.27 -0.91 -23.49
CA HIS A 239 29.42 -2.35 -23.29
C HIS A 239 29.26 -3.15 -24.60
N MET A 240 29.76 -2.59 -25.69
CA MET A 240 29.96 -3.27 -26.96
C MET A 240 31.41 -3.09 -27.43
N LYS A 241 31.88 -4.04 -28.23
CA LYS A 241 33.18 -3.95 -28.89
C LYS A 241 33.07 -4.51 -30.31
N GLU A 242 33.78 -3.89 -31.23
CA GLU A 242 34.05 -4.50 -32.52
C GLU A 242 35.38 -5.27 -32.43
N ILE A 243 35.37 -6.54 -32.83
CA ILE A 243 36.56 -7.41 -32.84
C ILE A 243 36.88 -7.88 -34.25
N ASP A 244 38.16 -7.84 -34.61
CA ASP A 244 38.67 -8.46 -35.83
C ASP A 244 38.77 -9.98 -35.63
N ARG A 245 38.19 -10.75 -36.57
CA ARG A 245 38.25 -12.22 -36.60
C ARG A 245 39.40 -12.71 -37.49
N GLU A 246 39.77 -13.98 -37.32
CA GLU A 246 40.83 -14.66 -38.09
C GLU A 246 40.59 -14.67 -39.61
N ASP A 247 39.34 -14.54 -40.04
CA ASP A 247 38.93 -14.44 -41.45
C ASP A 247 38.93 -12.99 -41.98
N GLY A 248 39.43 -12.03 -41.21
CA GLY A 248 39.51 -10.61 -41.56
C GLY A 248 38.17 -9.85 -41.44
N ARG A 249 37.08 -10.49 -41.00
CA ARG A 249 35.80 -9.80 -40.77
C ARG A 249 35.76 -9.17 -39.38
N LYS A 250 35.09 -8.03 -39.28
CA LYS A 250 34.81 -7.34 -38.02
C LYS A 250 33.45 -7.78 -37.47
N GLU A 251 33.42 -8.29 -36.25
CA GLU A 251 32.19 -8.72 -35.57
C GLU A 251 31.85 -7.79 -34.39
N LEU A 252 30.60 -7.34 -34.30
CA LEU A 252 30.08 -6.70 -33.10
C LEU A 252 29.76 -7.73 -32.00
N ILE A 253 30.35 -7.53 -30.82
CA ILE A 253 30.09 -8.31 -29.61
C ILE A 253 29.60 -7.40 -28.47
N LEU A 254 28.76 -7.94 -27.58
CA LEU A 254 28.52 -7.36 -26.27
C LEU A 254 29.70 -7.72 -25.35
N VAL A 255 30.10 -6.78 -24.50
CA VAL A 255 31.03 -7.05 -23.40
C VAL A 255 30.22 -7.57 -22.21
N GLU A 256 30.70 -8.62 -21.56
CA GLU A 256 30.15 -9.15 -20.32
C GLU A 256 31.33 -9.36 -19.34
N GLU A 257 31.26 -8.72 -18.19
CA GLU A 257 32.23 -8.80 -17.08
C GLU A 257 31.49 -9.12 -15.77
N PRO A 258 30.84 -10.30 -15.65
CA PRO A 258 29.82 -10.54 -14.61
C PRO A 258 30.40 -10.40 -13.20
N LYS A 259 29.83 -9.50 -12.40
CA LYS A 259 30.34 -9.20 -11.06
C LYS A 259 29.87 -10.27 -10.06
N GLU A 260 30.78 -11.19 -9.70
CA GLU A 260 30.54 -12.38 -8.88
C GLU A 260 29.64 -12.14 -7.66
N ALA A 261 29.84 -11.01 -6.97
CA ALA A 261 29.18 -10.67 -5.72
C ALA A 261 27.71 -10.20 -5.82
N LYS A 262 27.07 -10.21 -7.01
CA LYS A 262 25.71 -9.65 -7.21
C LYS A 262 24.70 -10.58 -7.87
N LEU A 263 25.01 -11.87 -8.03
CA LEU A 263 24.05 -12.87 -8.53
C LEU A 263 23.03 -13.34 -7.45
N SER A 264 22.75 -12.48 -6.45
CA SER A 264 21.70 -12.60 -5.45
C SER A 264 20.31 -12.44 -6.06
N GLY A 265 19.79 -13.49 -6.71
CA GLY A 265 18.42 -13.50 -7.21
C GLY A 265 17.99 -14.85 -7.78
N GLU A 266 16.81 -15.34 -7.40
CA GLU A 266 16.27 -16.67 -7.75
C GLU A 266 15.78 -16.79 -9.20
N ALA A 267 16.29 -15.98 -10.12
CA ALA A 267 15.81 -15.96 -11.49
C ALA A 267 16.34 -17.21 -12.25
N PRO A 268 15.46 -18.14 -12.72
CA PRO A 268 15.91 -19.44 -13.22
C PRO A 268 16.77 -19.36 -14.48
N THR A 269 17.75 -20.26 -14.64
CA THR A 269 18.65 -20.31 -15.82
C THR A 269 17.92 -20.42 -17.16
N ASP A 270 16.74 -21.03 -17.15
CA ASP A 270 15.92 -21.30 -18.32
C ASP A 270 14.89 -20.17 -18.58
N ALA A 271 14.75 -19.21 -17.65
CA ALA A 271 14.04 -17.97 -17.91
C ALA A 271 14.82 -17.10 -18.91
N GLY A 272 14.11 -16.36 -19.75
CA GLY A 272 14.76 -15.42 -20.67
C GLY A 272 15.51 -14.33 -19.90
N ARG A 273 16.67 -13.89 -20.43
CA ARG A 273 17.52 -12.82 -19.83
C ARG A 273 16.76 -11.52 -19.47
N GLU A 274 15.57 -11.29 -20.02
CA GLU A 274 14.67 -10.17 -19.69
C GLU A 274 14.08 -10.24 -18.26
N ASP A 275 13.92 -11.45 -17.70
CA ASP A 275 13.50 -11.71 -16.30
C ASP A 275 14.69 -11.99 -15.35
N LEU A 276 15.90 -12.29 -15.88
CA LEU A 276 17.15 -12.39 -15.11
C LEU A 276 17.64 -10.99 -14.67
N ARG A 277 17.07 -10.45 -13.60
CA ARG A 277 17.52 -9.20 -12.95
C ARG A 277 18.13 -9.52 -11.58
N PRO A 278 19.46 -9.53 -11.45
CA PRO A 278 20.12 -9.79 -10.17
C PRO A 278 19.76 -8.71 -9.13
N GLY A 279 19.72 -9.08 -7.85
CA GLY A 279 19.18 -8.22 -6.79
C GLY A 279 17.65 -8.06 -6.79
N VAL A 280 16.93 -8.69 -7.73
CA VAL A 280 15.45 -8.72 -7.77
C VAL A 280 14.95 -10.11 -7.40
N TYR A 281 14.10 -10.15 -6.38
CA TYR A 281 13.44 -11.32 -5.83
C TYR A 281 11.97 -11.38 -6.29
N ASN A 282 11.30 -12.51 -6.04
CA ASN A 282 9.90 -12.75 -6.41
C ASN A 282 9.64 -12.67 -7.93
N ASN A 283 10.63 -13.07 -8.74
CA ASN A 283 10.48 -13.20 -10.19
C ASN A 283 9.65 -14.44 -10.53
N THR A 284 8.47 -14.25 -11.12
CA THR A 284 7.59 -15.35 -11.53
C THR A 284 7.75 -15.72 -12.99
N GLU A 285 7.77 -17.02 -13.28
CA GLU A 285 7.87 -17.52 -14.65
C GLU A 285 6.70 -17.09 -15.54
N ASN A 286 6.98 -16.91 -16.83
CA ASN A 286 5.94 -16.63 -17.81
C ASN A 286 5.07 -17.87 -18.12
N GLN A 287 5.56 -19.08 -17.84
CA GLN A 287 4.79 -20.31 -17.98
C GLN A 287 3.66 -20.42 -16.95
N LEU A 288 3.93 -20.13 -15.67
CA LEU A 288 2.91 -20.01 -14.61
C LEU A 288 1.76 -19.07 -15.03
N LYS A 289 2.10 -17.88 -15.57
CA LYS A 289 1.12 -16.88 -16.02
C LYS A 289 0.25 -17.41 -17.18
N ILE A 290 0.85 -18.15 -18.11
CA ILE A 290 0.14 -18.83 -19.21
C ILE A 290 -0.80 -19.90 -18.65
N ASP A 291 -0.35 -20.74 -17.71
CA ASP A 291 -1.13 -21.85 -17.18
C ASP A 291 -2.25 -21.39 -16.23
N LEU A 292 -2.08 -20.27 -15.51
CA LEU A 292 -3.16 -19.56 -14.81
C LEU A 292 -4.23 -19.07 -15.80
N SER A 293 -3.84 -18.34 -16.86
CA SER A 293 -4.79 -17.86 -17.89
C SER A 293 -5.54 -19.00 -18.60
N ARG A 294 -4.93 -20.18 -18.67
CA ARG A 294 -5.50 -21.42 -19.23
C ARG A 294 -6.18 -22.33 -18.20
N LYS A 295 -6.27 -21.92 -16.94
CA LYS A 295 -6.88 -22.68 -15.82
C LYS A 295 -6.29 -24.08 -15.62
N ARG A 296 -4.97 -24.21 -15.78
CA ARG A 296 -4.19 -25.45 -15.64
C ARG A 296 -3.49 -25.58 -14.29
N VAL A 297 -3.36 -24.49 -13.52
CA VAL A 297 -2.87 -24.54 -12.15
C VAL A 297 -3.93 -25.24 -11.29
N ASP A 298 -3.54 -26.32 -10.62
CA ASP A 298 -4.40 -27.02 -9.68
C ASP A 298 -4.67 -26.19 -8.42
N PHE A 299 -5.88 -26.34 -7.90
CA PHE A 299 -6.42 -25.72 -6.69
C PHE A 299 -7.23 -26.72 -5.86
N THR A 300 -7.14 -28.03 -6.13
CA THR A 300 -8.00 -29.06 -5.51
C THR A 300 -7.98 -28.99 -3.98
N GLU A 301 -6.81 -28.82 -3.37
CA GLU A 301 -6.68 -28.61 -1.92
C GLU A 301 -7.29 -27.27 -1.46
N THR A 302 -6.96 -26.17 -2.16
CA THR A 302 -7.50 -24.82 -1.93
C THR A 302 -9.04 -24.81 -1.97
N ASP A 303 -9.64 -25.57 -2.88
CA ASP A 303 -11.08 -25.66 -3.08
C ASP A 303 -11.79 -26.50 -2.00
N LYS A 304 -11.08 -27.37 -1.26
CA LYS A 304 -11.63 -28.00 -0.03
C LYS A 304 -11.93 -26.94 1.03
N TYR A 305 -10.96 -26.06 1.33
CA TYR A 305 -11.14 -24.97 2.30
C TYR A 305 -12.20 -23.96 1.85
N ILE A 306 -12.27 -23.64 0.55
CA ILE A 306 -13.32 -22.78 -0.01
C ILE A 306 -14.70 -23.44 0.12
N THR A 307 -14.80 -24.74 -0.14
CA THR A 307 -16.06 -25.51 0.02
C THR A 307 -16.50 -25.56 1.48
N TRP A 308 -15.58 -25.84 2.40
CA TRP A 308 -15.80 -25.78 3.85
C TRP A 308 -16.31 -24.40 4.26
N MET A 309 -15.58 -23.31 3.99
CA MET A 309 -16.04 -21.94 4.32
C MET A 309 -17.40 -21.55 3.74
N ASN A 310 -17.80 -22.11 2.59
CA ASN A 310 -19.11 -21.88 2.00
C ASN A 310 -20.22 -22.65 2.72
N LYS A 311 -19.93 -23.82 3.31
CA LYS A 311 -20.81 -24.51 4.25
C LYS A 311 -20.91 -23.74 5.57
N GLU A 312 -19.77 -23.32 6.13
CA GLU A 312 -19.69 -22.54 7.38
C GLU A 312 -20.52 -21.26 7.33
N ALA A 313 -20.47 -20.53 6.21
CA ALA A 313 -21.26 -19.31 6.04
C ALA A 313 -22.78 -19.60 6.03
N ARG A 314 -23.23 -20.69 5.39
CA ARG A 314 -24.65 -21.08 5.38
C ARG A 314 -25.13 -21.44 6.79
N LEU A 315 -24.30 -22.14 7.57
CA LEU A 315 -24.60 -22.43 8.98
C LEU A 315 -24.72 -21.13 9.79
N GLY A 316 -23.83 -20.16 9.58
CA GLY A 316 -23.94 -18.82 10.19
C GLY A 316 -25.23 -18.09 9.82
N ASP A 317 -25.60 -18.09 8.53
CA ASP A 317 -26.85 -17.50 8.04
C ASP A 317 -28.10 -18.18 8.64
N GLU A 318 -28.05 -19.51 8.86
CA GLU A 318 -29.11 -20.24 9.58
C GLU A 318 -29.17 -19.85 11.06
N PHE A 319 -28.04 -19.80 11.77
CA PHE A 319 -28.01 -19.41 13.19
C PHE A 319 -28.54 -17.97 13.40
N HIS A 320 -28.23 -17.05 12.49
CA HIS A 320 -28.77 -15.68 12.51
C HIS A 320 -30.30 -15.60 12.30
N GLN A 321 -30.92 -16.61 11.69
CA GLN A 321 -32.37 -16.62 11.38
C GLN A 321 -33.21 -17.35 12.45
N ARG A 322 -32.60 -18.08 13.39
CA ARG A 322 -33.29 -18.78 14.47
C ARG A 322 -33.64 -17.83 15.62
N ARG A 323 -34.73 -18.12 16.35
CA ARG A 323 -35.06 -17.41 17.60
C ARG A 323 -34.09 -17.80 18.71
N LYS A 324 -33.87 -16.90 19.67
CA LYS A 324 -32.99 -17.10 20.85
C LYS A 324 -33.19 -18.44 21.57
N ASP A 325 -34.42 -18.95 21.57
CA ASP A 325 -34.87 -20.05 22.42
C ASP A 325 -34.67 -21.45 21.76
N GLN A 326 -34.14 -21.51 20.53
CA GLN A 326 -33.81 -22.78 19.88
C GLN A 326 -32.41 -23.26 20.30
N VAL A 327 -32.38 -24.26 21.18
CA VAL A 327 -31.15 -24.92 21.66
C VAL A 327 -30.31 -25.43 20.49
N ILE A 328 -29.00 -25.18 20.52
CA ILE A 328 -28.05 -25.69 19.53
C ILE A 328 -27.71 -27.15 19.87
N GLY A 329 -28.43 -28.09 19.25
CA GLY A 329 -27.98 -29.47 19.18
C GLY A 329 -26.61 -29.55 18.48
N ASN A 330 -25.69 -30.30 19.09
CA ASN A 330 -24.41 -30.73 18.53
C ASN A 330 -23.49 -29.59 18.03
N GLN A 331 -23.18 -28.61 18.89
CA GLN A 331 -22.02 -27.72 18.66
C GLN A 331 -20.71 -28.51 18.47
N GLU A 332 -20.56 -29.65 19.16
CA GLU A 332 -19.33 -30.45 19.15
C GLU A 332 -19.12 -31.19 17.83
N ASP A 333 -20.15 -31.84 17.27
CA ASP A 333 -20.10 -32.39 15.90
C ASP A 333 -19.78 -31.31 14.86
N LEU A 334 -20.24 -30.07 15.07
CA LEU A 334 -19.95 -28.93 14.19
C LEU A 334 -18.55 -28.35 14.38
N ARG A 335 -17.86 -28.61 15.50
CA ARG A 335 -16.41 -28.41 15.63
C ARG A 335 -15.64 -29.59 15.04
N ALA A 336 -16.11 -30.83 15.21
CA ALA A 336 -15.50 -32.03 14.61
C ALA A 336 -15.57 -32.05 13.06
N GLN A 337 -16.38 -31.18 12.46
CA GLN A 337 -16.44 -30.93 11.01
C GLN A 337 -15.55 -29.76 10.55
N PHE A 338 -14.67 -29.24 11.41
CA PHE A 338 -13.61 -28.31 11.05
C PHE A 338 -12.59 -28.99 10.12
N VAL A 339 -12.10 -28.27 9.12
CA VAL A 339 -11.03 -28.74 8.24
C VAL A 339 -9.73 -28.07 8.68
N ASP A 340 -8.92 -28.81 9.42
CA ASP A 340 -7.64 -28.32 9.94
C ASP A 340 -6.71 -27.88 8.79
N PRO A 341 -6.16 -26.65 8.81
CA PRO A 341 -5.24 -26.17 7.79
C PRO A 341 -3.84 -26.77 7.98
N PRO A 342 -2.97 -26.79 6.94
CA PRO A 342 -1.65 -27.42 7.03
C PRO A 342 -0.66 -26.67 7.93
N LEU A 343 -0.93 -25.40 8.20
CA LEU A 343 -0.27 -24.59 9.21
C LEU A 343 -1.28 -23.61 9.81
N LYS A 344 -1.47 -23.68 11.13
CA LYS A 344 -2.50 -22.92 11.84
C LYS A 344 -2.04 -21.47 12.06
N PRO A 345 -2.96 -20.48 12.14
CA PRO A 345 -2.64 -19.06 12.33
C PRO A 345 -1.49 -18.75 13.31
N SER A 346 -1.49 -19.30 14.53
CA SER A 346 -0.45 -19.04 15.55
C SER A 346 0.88 -19.80 15.34
N GLU A 347 0.93 -20.74 14.41
CA GLU A 347 2.15 -21.46 14.00
C GLU A 347 2.94 -20.70 12.92
N LYS A 348 2.28 -19.74 12.21
CA LYS A 348 2.88 -18.90 11.17
C LYS A 348 4.07 -18.08 11.68
N ARG A 349 4.93 -17.63 10.76
CA ARG A 349 6.14 -16.86 11.10
C ARG A 349 5.79 -15.61 11.90
N LYS A 350 6.63 -15.30 12.89
CA LYS A 350 6.45 -14.17 13.81
C LYS A 350 6.72 -12.84 13.10
N LEU A 351 5.92 -11.82 13.42
CA LEU A 351 6.13 -10.45 12.94
C LEU A 351 6.55 -9.55 14.11
N TYR A 352 7.24 -8.47 13.79
CA TYR A 352 7.57 -7.40 14.73
C TYR A 352 7.15 -6.04 14.19
N PHE A 353 6.64 -5.17 15.07
CA PHE A 353 6.38 -3.77 14.78
C PHE A 353 6.72 -2.95 16.03
N GLY A 354 7.53 -1.90 15.86
CA GLY A 354 7.94 -1.00 16.94
C GLY A 354 8.21 0.41 16.45
N LYS A 355 8.52 1.32 17.37
CA LYS A 355 8.77 2.75 17.09
C LYS A 355 9.95 3.01 16.15
N GLU A 356 10.84 2.04 16.00
CA GLU A 356 11.98 2.06 15.07
C GLU A 356 11.66 1.42 13.71
N THR A 357 10.42 0.94 13.49
CA THR A 357 9.98 0.36 12.23
C THR A 357 8.93 1.23 11.50
N PRO A 358 9.29 2.41 10.96
CA PRO A 358 8.38 3.21 10.15
C PRO A 358 8.07 2.50 8.83
N ALA A 359 6.78 2.45 8.47
CA ALA A 359 6.30 1.68 7.33
C ALA A 359 5.91 2.58 6.14
N LEU A 360 6.40 2.27 4.95
CA LEU A 360 5.90 2.86 3.71
C LEU A 360 4.55 2.22 3.34
N ALA A 361 3.53 3.05 3.07
CA ALA A 361 2.22 2.55 2.67
C ALA A 361 2.23 1.87 1.29
N PRO A 362 1.33 0.92 1.03
CA PRO A 362 0.97 0.53 -0.34
C PRO A 362 0.34 1.73 -1.06
N LEU A 363 0.93 2.13 -2.19
CA LEU A 363 0.58 3.36 -2.91
C LEU A 363 0.35 3.08 -4.40
N THR A 364 -0.91 3.00 -4.83
CA THR A 364 -1.26 2.73 -6.24
C THR A 364 -0.63 3.74 -7.20
N THR A 365 0.02 3.23 -8.25
CA THR A 365 0.88 3.94 -9.24
C THR A 365 2.26 4.37 -8.73
N GLN A 366 2.52 4.41 -7.42
CA GLN A 366 3.72 5.03 -6.84
C GLN A 366 4.59 4.07 -6.01
N GLY A 367 4.02 2.98 -5.46
CA GLY A 367 4.70 1.95 -4.68
C GLY A 367 5.51 0.96 -5.52
N ASN A 368 6.05 1.45 -6.64
CA ASN A 368 6.91 0.68 -7.53
C ASN A 368 8.28 0.40 -6.87
N LEU A 369 8.93 -0.68 -7.29
CA LEU A 369 10.19 -1.16 -6.71
C LEU A 369 11.27 -0.06 -6.60
N PRO A 370 11.52 0.80 -7.61
CA PRO A 370 12.44 1.93 -7.47
C PRO A 370 12.10 2.91 -6.33
N PHE A 371 10.83 3.29 -6.18
CA PHE A 371 10.42 4.17 -5.08
C PHE A 371 10.55 3.51 -3.71
N ARG A 372 10.17 2.23 -3.59
CA ARG A 372 10.29 1.49 -2.32
C ARG A 372 11.75 1.30 -1.92
N ARG A 373 12.63 0.94 -2.86
CA ARG A 373 14.09 0.85 -2.64
C ARG A 373 14.67 2.18 -2.19
N LEU A 374 14.30 3.30 -2.82
CA LEU A 374 14.69 4.64 -2.37
C LEU A 374 14.25 4.93 -0.92
N CYS A 375 13.05 4.49 -0.51
CA CYS A 375 12.57 4.67 0.85
C CYS A 375 13.30 3.76 1.87
N VAL A 376 13.61 2.51 1.52
CA VAL A 376 14.39 1.59 2.38
C VAL A 376 15.81 2.09 2.59
N ASP A 377 16.46 2.55 1.53
CA ASP A 377 17.78 3.20 1.57
C ASP A 377 17.79 4.51 2.40
N LEU A 378 16.61 5.07 2.71
CA LEU A 378 16.42 6.24 3.56
C LEU A 378 15.83 5.91 4.95
N GLY A 379 15.71 4.62 5.30
CA GLY A 379 15.34 4.18 6.65
C GLY A 379 13.98 3.48 6.80
N ALA A 380 13.19 3.33 5.73
CA ALA A 380 11.92 2.60 5.82
C ALA A 380 12.16 1.11 6.18
N GLN A 381 11.46 0.61 7.20
CA GLN A 381 11.64 -0.76 7.72
C GLN A 381 10.52 -1.73 7.31
N LEU A 382 9.53 -1.26 6.56
CA LEU A 382 8.45 -2.07 6.01
C LEU A 382 7.97 -1.42 4.72
N THR A 383 7.84 -2.21 3.67
CA THR A 383 7.33 -1.81 2.36
C THR A 383 6.23 -2.77 1.92
N TYR A 384 5.33 -2.28 1.07
CA TYR A 384 4.26 -3.10 0.49
C TYR A 384 4.29 -2.98 -1.03
N SER A 385 3.87 -4.04 -1.73
CA SER A 385 3.49 -3.94 -3.14
C SER A 385 2.45 -2.83 -3.35
N GLU A 386 2.30 -2.37 -4.59
CA GLU A 386 1.03 -1.72 -4.96
C GLU A 386 -0.14 -2.71 -4.81
N MET A 387 -1.36 -2.19 -4.69
CA MET A 387 -2.58 -2.99 -4.52
C MET A 387 -2.84 -3.85 -5.78
N ALA A 388 -2.47 -5.13 -5.73
CA ALA A 388 -2.82 -6.11 -6.75
C ALA A 388 -4.28 -6.54 -6.61
N LEU A 389 -4.92 -6.91 -7.72
CA LEU A 389 -6.30 -7.41 -7.72
C LEU A 389 -6.30 -8.95 -7.73
N GLY A 390 -6.97 -9.57 -6.77
CA GLY A 390 -6.91 -11.03 -6.57
C GLY A 390 -7.41 -11.84 -7.78
N MET A 391 -8.43 -11.34 -8.50
CA MET A 391 -8.94 -12.02 -9.69
C MET A 391 -7.94 -11.97 -10.87
N PRO A 392 -7.37 -10.82 -11.25
CA PRO A 392 -6.20 -10.74 -12.14
C PRO A 392 -5.00 -11.61 -11.77
N LEU A 393 -4.63 -11.73 -10.48
CA LEU A 393 -3.59 -12.67 -10.04
C LEU A 393 -3.96 -14.12 -10.40
N VAL A 394 -5.17 -14.56 -10.03
CA VAL A 394 -5.70 -15.90 -10.37
C VAL A 394 -5.85 -16.13 -11.88
N GLN A 395 -6.00 -15.05 -12.67
CA GLN A 395 -6.05 -15.10 -14.14
C GLN A 395 -4.67 -15.04 -14.83
N GLY A 396 -3.57 -14.90 -14.08
CA GLY A 396 -2.21 -14.82 -14.65
C GLY A 396 -1.86 -13.47 -15.29
N VAL A 397 -2.57 -12.39 -14.93
CA VAL A 397 -2.37 -11.05 -15.52
C VAL A 397 -0.98 -10.52 -15.16
N LYS A 398 -0.14 -10.30 -16.18
CA LYS A 398 1.28 -9.95 -16.01
C LYS A 398 1.52 -8.72 -15.13
N ASN A 399 0.62 -7.74 -15.17
CA ASN A 399 0.78 -6.48 -14.45
C ASN A 399 0.71 -6.69 -12.92
N ASP A 400 -0.35 -7.32 -12.43
CA ASP A 400 -0.53 -7.64 -11.00
C ASP A 400 0.61 -8.54 -10.47
N TRP A 401 1.04 -9.53 -11.26
CA TRP A 401 2.20 -10.36 -10.91
C TRP A 401 3.53 -9.60 -10.89
N ALA A 402 3.68 -8.51 -11.66
CA ALA A 402 4.87 -7.66 -11.61
C ALA A 402 4.94 -6.79 -10.35
N LEU A 403 3.80 -6.51 -9.68
CA LEU A 403 3.76 -5.76 -8.42
C LEU A 403 4.42 -6.51 -7.26
N MET A 404 4.51 -7.85 -7.36
CA MET A 404 5.09 -8.73 -6.33
C MET A 404 6.63 -8.75 -6.34
N LYS A 405 7.29 -8.21 -7.38
CA LYS A 405 8.76 -8.14 -7.44
C LYS A 405 9.30 -7.25 -6.33
N ALA A 406 10.36 -7.70 -5.67
CA ALA A 406 11.02 -7.03 -4.55
C ALA A 406 12.52 -6.86 -4.80
N HIS A 407 13.16 -5.85 -4.22
CA HIS A 407 14.62 -5.69 -4.26
C HIS A 407 15.29 -6.37 -3.06
N GLU A 408 16.55 -6.81 -3.19
CA GLU A 408 17.32 -7.47 -2.11
C GLU A 408 17.34 -6.68 -0.78
N SER A 409 17.36 -5.34 -0.85
CA SER A 409 17.25 -4.49 0.35
C SER A 409 15.91 -4.62 1.09
N GLU A 410 14.83 -5.00 0.40
CA GLU A 410 13.51 -5.29 1.00
C GLU A 410 13.41 -6.71 1.59
N ILE A 411 14.38 -7.58 1.30
CA ILE A 411 14.47 -8.96 1.83
C ILE A 411 15.31 -9.02 3.11
N SER A 412 16.13 -8.00 3.40
CA SER A 412 16.84 -7.89 4.67
C SER A 412 15.88 -7.68 5.87
N PRO A 413 16.13 -8.26 7.06
CA PRO A 413 15.28 -8.07 8.25
C PRO A 413 15.04 -6.60 8.66
N PRO A 414 13.88 -6.27 9.25
CA PRO A 414 13.63 -4.94 9.83
C PRO A 414 14.54 -4.69 11.04
N LYS A 415 14.91 -3.43 11.28
CA LYS A 415 15.57 -2.99 12.51
C LYS A 415 14.73 -3.34 13.75
N ILE A 416 15.40 -3.76 14.82
CA ILE A 416 14.79 -4.05 16.12
C ILE A 416 15.51 -3.33 17.24
N ASN A 417 14.75 -2.88 18.23
CA ASN A 417 15.24 -2.45 19.54
C ASN A 417 15.18 -3.65 20.51
N PRO A 418 16.31 -4.22 20.98
CA PRO A 418 16.32 -5.44 21.80
C PRO A 418 15.58 -5.34 23.14
N VAL A 419 15.34 -4.13 23.67
CA VAL A 419 14.56 -3.91 24.91
C VAL A 419 13.10 -3.51 24.63
N SER A 420 12.59 -3.78 23.44
CA SER A 420 11.23 -3.44 23.04
C SER A 420 10.19 -4.42 23.59
N SER A 421 9.18 -3.89 24.30
CA SER A 421 7.99 -4.62 24.75
C SER A 421 7.08 -5.13 23.62
N ASN A 422 7.51 -4.97 22.36
CA ASN A 422 6.82 -5.42 21.16
C ASN A 422 7.42 -6.71 20.58
N ILE A 423 8.53 -7.22 21.14
CA ILE A 423 9.10 -8.51 20.77
C ILE A 423 8.24 -9.62 21.39
N ILE A 424 7.55 -10.38 20.54
CA ILE A 424 6.70 -11.51 20.92
C ILE A 424 7.51 -12.79 21.16
N GLN A 425 6.96 -13.74 21.92
CA GLN A 425 7.70 -14.96 22.29
C GLN A 425 8.02 -15.80 21.04
N GLY A 426 9.31 -16.16 20.88
CA GLY A 426 9.78 -16.93 19.73
C GLY A 426 9.91 -16.12 18.44
N TYR A 427 9.95 -14.78 18.51
CA TYR A 427 10.29 -13.95 17.35
C TYR A 427 11.74 -14.19 16.90
N ASP A 428 11.90 -14.59 15.64
CA ASP A 428 13.18 -14.76 14.96
C ASP A 428 13.32 -13.66 13.89
N ASN A 429 14.15 -12.66 14.19
CA ASN A 429 14.42 -11.55 13.28
C ASN A 429 15.07 -12.01 11.97
N SER A 430 15.87 -13.09 11.98
CA SER A 430 16.59 -13.55 10.79
C SER A 430 15.68 -14.07 9.66
N ARG A 431 14.43 -14.44 10.01
CA ARG A 431 13.40 -14.92 9.07
C ARG A 431 12.39 -13.84 8.68
N ASP A 432 12.37 -12.70 9.37
CA ASP A 432 11.50 -11.55 9.08
C ASP A 432 12.08 -10.71 7.93
N LEU A 433 11.24 -10.00 7.18
CA LEU A 433 11.56 -9.32 5.92
C LEU A 433 10.98 -7.89 5.94
N LYS A 434 11.34 -7.00 5.01
CA LYS A 434 10.65 -5.70 4.86
C LYS A 434 9.48 -5.74 3.88
N PHE A 435 9.49 -6.62 2.87
CA PHE A 435 8.48 -6.60 1.79
C PHE A 435 7.21 -7.41 2.10
N GLY A 436 6.04 -6.76 2.11
CA GLY A 436 4.73 -7.41 2.11
C GLY A 436 3.98 -7.28 0.77
N ALA A 437 3.11 -8.25 0.45
CA ALA A 437 2.17 -8.11 -0.67
C ALA A 437 0.85 -7.51 -0.18
N GLN A 438 0.29 -6.52 -0.87
CA GLN A 438 -1.10 -6.11 -0.67
C GLN A 438 -1.99 -6.57 -1.83
N ILE A 439 -3.05 -7.32 -1.51
CA ILE A 439 -4.10 -7.70 -2.44
C ILE A 439 -5.43 -7.02 -2.12
N SER A 440 -6.29 -6.87 -3.13
CA SER A 440 -7.67 -6.43 -2.98
C SER A 440 -8.62 -7.42 -3.64
N GLY A 441 -9.74 -7.70 -2.99
CA GLY A 441 -10.72 -8.66 -3.49
C GLY A 441 -12.12 -8.45 -2.95
N SER A 442 -13.10 -9.00 -3.66
CA SER A 442 -14.53 -8.80 -3.44
C SER A 442 -15.29 -10.04 -2.99
N GLN A 443 -14.69 -11.23 -3.13
CA GLN A 443 -15.26 -12.51 -2.73
C GLN A 443 -14.16 -13.37 -2.08
N ALA A 444 -14.52 -14.15 -1.06
CA ALA A 444 -13.55 -14.90 -0.26
C ALA A 444 -12.74 -15.88 -1.13
N TRP A 445 -13.39 -16.63 -2.03
CA TRP A 445 -12.74 -17.68 -2.83
C TRP A 445 -11.52 -17.20 -3.64
N HIS A 446 -11.56 -16.00 -4.22
CA HIS A 446 -10.41 -15.49 -4.99
C HIS A 446 -9.37 -14.79 -4.13
N CYS A 447 -9.73 -14.30 -2.95
CA CYS A 447 -8.73 -13.89 -1.94
C CYS A 447 -7.95 -15.10 -1.42
N VAL A 448 -8.62 -16.23 -1.18
CA VAL A 448 -7.99 -17.50 -0.79
C VAL A 448 -7.10 -18.04 -1.90
N LYS A 449 -7.60 -18.13 -3.16
CA LYS A 449 -6.74 -18.54 -4.29
C LYS A 449 -5.58 -17.57 -4.54
N SER A 450 -5.72 -16.29 -4.22
CA SER A 450 -4.59 -15.35 -4.26
C SER A 450 -3.56 -15.65 -3.16
N ALA A 451 -3.99 -15.89 -1.92
CA ALA A 451 -3.07 -16.21 -0.82
C ALA A 451 -2.33 -17.54 -1.04
N ASP A 452 -3.01 -18.54 -1.59
CA ASP A 452 -2.44 -19.81 -2.05
C ASP A 452 -1.38 -19.60 -3.14
N LEU A 453 -1.68 -18.80 -4.18
CA LEU A 453 -0.74 -18.49 -5.26
C LEU A 453 0.48 -17.69 -4.79
N LEU A 454 0.29 -16.76 -3.85
CA LEU A 454 1.38 -16.00 -3.26
C LEU A 454 2.29 -16.92 -2.43
N ASN A 455 1.71 -17.78 -1.59
CA ASN A 455 2.46 -18.79 -0.83
C ASN A 455 3.23 -19.78 -1.74
N ARG A 456 2.63 -20.25 -2.84
CA ARG A 456 3.27 -21.21 -3.76
C ARG A 456 4.35 -20.62 -4.67
N TYR A 457 4.28 -19.32 -5.01
CA TYR A 457 5.10 -18.75 -6.09
C TYR A 457 5.83 -17.45 -5.75
N ILE A 458 5.59 -16.84 -4.58
CA ILE A 458 6.25 -15.61 -4.11
C ILE A 458 6.87 -15.90 -2.72
N PRO A 459 8.01 -16.62 -2.65
CA PRO A 459 8.56 -17.09 -1.37
C PRO A 459 9.03 -15.96 -0.44
N HIS A 460 9.47 -14.82 -0.99
CA HIS A 460 9.96 -13.69 -0.19
C HIS A 460 8.87 -12.67 0.08
N LEU A 461 7.83 -13.09 0.78
CA LEU A 461 6.83 -12.22 1.39
C LEU A 461 6.95 -12.25 2.90
N ARG A 462 7.00 -11.07 3.52
CA ARG A 462 6.85 -10.88 4.97
C ARG A 462 5.47 -11.34 5.44
N LEU A 463 4.44 -10.87 4.73
CA LEU A 463 3.02 -10.93 5.05
C LEU A 463 2.18 -10.77 3.78
N ILE A 464 0.89 -11.10 3.86
CA ILE A 464 -0.13 -10.78 2.84
C ILE A 464 -1.18 -9.88 3.49
N ASP A 465 -1.30 -8.65 2.98
CA ASP A 465 -2.26 -7.65 3.45
C ASP A 465 -3.51 -7.62 2.58
N LEU A 466 -4.69 -7.69 3.20
CA LEU A 466 -5.96 -7.48 2.54
C LEU A 466 -6.37 -6.00 2.59
N ASN A 467 -6.45 -5.37 1.43
CA ASN A 467 -6.92 -4.00 1.31
C ASN A 467 -8.43 -3.92 1.56
N CYS A 468 -8.81 -3.30 2.67
CA CYS A 468 -10.19 -2.96 3.03
C CYS A 468 -10.40 -1.43 3.12
N GLY A 469 -9.48 -0.63 2.58
CA GLY A 469 -9.43 0.82 2.76
C GLY A 469 -9.43 1.64 1.46
N CYS A 470 -9.22 1.00 0.31
CA CYS A 470 -9.21 1.62 -1.02
C CYS A 470 -10.56 2.27 -1.34
N PRO A 471 -10.63 3.59 -1.60
CA PRO A 471 -11.88 4.30 -1.87
C PRO A 471 -12.23 4.39 -3.37
N ILE A 472 -11.40 3.83 -4.27
CA ILE A 472 -11.62 3.84 -5.73
C ILE A 472 -13.01 3.26 -6.05
N ASP A 473 -13.82 4.02 -6.78
CA ASP A 473 -15.23 3.69 -6.95
C ASP A 473 -15.45 2.43 -7.79
N MET A 474 -14.51 2.08 -8.69
CA MET A 474 -14.48 0.78 -9.39
C MET A 474 -14.32 -0.40 -8.41
N VAL A 475 -13.36 -0.31 -7.49
CA VAL A 475 -13.04 -1.37 -6.51
C VAL A 475 -14.17 -1.51 -5.50
N TYR A 476 -14.72 -0.38 -5.04
CA TYR A 476 -15.89 -0.33 -4.17
C TYR A 476 -17.13 -0.97 -4.83
N LYS A 477 -17.47 -0.57 -6.07
CA LYS A 477 -18.62 -1.11 -6.81
C LYS A 477 -18.47 -2.59 -7.16
N ALA A 478 -17.23 -3.07 -7.33
CA ALA A 478 -16.94 -4.51 -7.45
C ALA A 478 -17.10 -5.29 -6.12
N GLY A 479 -17.29 -4.59 -4.98
CA GLY A 479 -17.52 -5.19 -3.67
C GLY A 479 -16.25 -5.52 -2.87
N GLY A 480 -15.12 -4.91 -3.22
CA GLY A 480 -13.83 -5.01 -2.51
C GLY A 480 -13.33 -3.66 -1.96
N GLY A 481 -12.10 -3.61 -1.45
CA GLY A 481 -11.56 -2.40 -0.83
C GLY A 481 -12.45 -1.91 0.31
N SER A 482 -12.73 -0.60 0.35
CA SER A 482 -13.59 0.00 1.39
C SER A 482 -15.04 -0.50 1.43
N ALA A 483 -15.53 -1.26 0.45
CA ALA A 483 -16.83 -1.93 0.55
C ALA A 483 -16.85 -3.04 1.62
N LEU A 484 -15.69 -3.57 2.00
CA LEU A 484 -15.57 -4.58 3.06
C LEU A 484 -15.87 -4.02 4.46
N LEU A 485 -15.86 -2.69 4.64
CA LEU A 485 -16.10 -2.00 5.91
C LEU A 485 -17.59 -1.98 6.35
N GLU A 486 -18.51 -2.31 5.45
CA GLU A 486 -19.92 -2.61 5.76
C GLU A 486 -20.22 -4.12 5.70
N ALA A 487 -19.33 -4.95 5.12
CA ALA A 487 -19.53 -6.39 4.88
C ALA A 487 -18.75 -7.29 5.87
N HIS A 488 -18.87 -7.04 7.18
CA HIS A 488 -17.95 -7.58 8.21
C HIS A 488 -17.79 -9.11 8.20
N GLY A 489 -18.87 -9.88 8.05
CA GLY A 489 -18.78 -11.35 8.00
C GLY A 489 -18.10 -11.87 6.72
N LYS A 490 -18.13 -11.11 5.62
CA LYS A 490 -17.33 -11.41 4.43
C LYS A 490 -15.84 -11.20 4.70
N LEU A 491 -15.49 -10.11 5.39
CA LEU A 491 -14.12 -9.77 5.76
C LEU A 491 -13.51 -10.80 6.72
N GLU A 492 -14.23 -11.21 7.77
CA GLU A 492 -13.78 -12.28 8.67
C GLU A 492 -13.50 -13.59 7.90
N ARG A 493 -14.44 -14.01 7.04
CA ARG A 493 -14.28 -15.20 6.19
C ARG A 493 -13.13 -15.07 5.19
N MET A 494 -12.84 -13.87 4.69
CA MET A 494 -11.66 -13.63 3.84
C MET A 494 -10.37 -13.87 4.61
N VAL A 495 -10.19 -13.25 5.79
CA VAL A 495 -8.97 -13.40 6.60
C VAL A 495 -8.80 -14.85 7.06
N ARG A 496 -9.86 -15.47 7.60
CA ARG A 496 -9.87 -16.87 8.03
C ARG A 496 -9.49 -17.82 6.89
N GLY A 497 -10.05 -17.63 5.69
CA GLY A 497 -9.76 -18.44 4.51
C GLY A 497 -8.39 -18.21 3.89
N MET A 498 -7.85 -16.99 3.95
CA MET A 498 -6.48 -16.73 3.50
C MET A 498 -5.48 -17.43 4.43
N ASN A 499 -5.74 -17.44 5.73
CA ASN A 499 -4.92 -18.14 6.72
C ASN A 499 -4.85 -19.66 6.51
N THR A 500 -5.89 -20.32 5.97
CA THR A 500 -5.84 -21.79 5.75
C THR A 500 -4.89 -22.23 4.64
N VAL A 501 -4.40 -21.31 3.79
CA VAL A 501 -3.59 -21.62 2.60
C VAL A 501 -2.31 -20.78 2.43
N SER A 502 -2.10 -19.75 3.25
CA SER A 502 -0.96 -18.83 3.14
C SER A 502 0.39 -19.40 3.62
N GLY A 503 0.46 -20.68 3.97
CA GLY A 503 1.67 -21.30 4.53
C GLY A 503 2.17 -20.58 5.77
N GLU A 504 3.47 -20.34 5.88
CA GLU A 504 4.08 -19.56 6.97
C GLU A 504 3.72 -18.07 6.96
N ILE A 505 3.14 -17.54 5.86
CA ILE A 505 2.98 -16.11 5.63
C ILE A 505 1.75 -15.58 6.41
N PRO A 506 1.92 -14.64 7.37
CA PRO A 506 0.80 -14.10 8.15
C PRO A 506 -0.11 -13.18 7.34
N ILE A 507 -1.39 -13.11 7.73
CA ILE A 507 -2.39 -12.27 7.09
C ILE A 507 -2.65 -10.99 7.90
N THR A 508 -2.52 -9.83 7.27
CA THR A 508 -2.84 -8.50 7.84
C THR A 508 -4.00 -7.85 7.08
N VAL A 509 -4.56 -6.77 7.63
CA VAL A 509 -5.55 -5.95 6.88
C VAL A 509 -5.28 -4.45 7.01
N LYS A 510 -5.60 -3.71 5.94
CA LYS A 510 -5.58 -2.24 5.93
C LYS A 510 -6.99 -1.65 5.82
N LEU A 511 -7.45 -1.01 6.90
CA LEU A 511 -8.78 -0.44 7.06
C LEU A 511 -8.83 1.09 6.83
N ARG A 512 -10.05 1.62 6.82
CA ARG A 512 -10.44 3.02 7.04
C ARG A 512 -11.41 3.07 8.23
N THR A 513 -11.67 4.26 8.80
CA THR A 513 -12.56 4.39 9.98
C THR A 513 -13.98 3.86 9.74
N GLY A 514 -14.45 3.95 8.50
CA GLY A 514 -15.69 3.34 7.99
C GLY A 514 -15.94 3.73 6.53
N VAL A 515 -17.09 3.35 5.99
CA VAL A 515 -17.53 3.90 4.69
C VAL A 515 -17.90 5.37 4.86
N ARG A 516 -18.73 5.68 5.85
CA ARG A 516 -19.34 7.01 6.04
C ARG A 516 -18.66 7.81 7.13
N GLN A 517 -18.60 9.14 7.01
CA GLN A 517 -17.95 9.98 8.03
C GLN A 517 -18.68 9.91 9.39
N ASN A 518 -20.01 9.94 9.40
CA ASN A 518 -20.82 9.95 10.62
C ASN A 518 -21.19 8.55 11.14
N ARG A 519 -20.62 7.50 10.54
CA ARG A 519 -20.85 6.10 10.94
C ARG A 519 -19.55 5.30 10.80
N PRO A 520 -18.57 5.52 11.69
CA PRO A 520 -17.38 4.69 11.74
C PRO A 520 -17.77 3.25 12.08
N THR A 521 -17.05 2.28 11.52
CA THR A 521 -17.28 0.84 11.70
C THR A 521 -16.01 0.09 12.11
N ALA A 522 -14.85 0.75 12.16
CA ALA A 522 -13.58 0.09 12.47
C ALA A 522 -13.61 -0.63 13.82
N THR A 523 -14.08 0.01 14.90
CA THR A 523 -14.19 -0.64 16.22
C THR A 523 -14.98 -1.96 16.18
N THR A 524 -16.11 -2.02 15.47
CA THR A 524 -16.87 -3.27 15.27
C THR A 524 -16.10 -4.32 14.45
N ILE A 525 -15.28 -3.89 13.50
CA ILE A 525 -14.43 -4.77 12.68
C ILE A 525 -13.26 -5.32 13.49
N LEU A 526 -12.60 -4.48 14.31
CA LEU A 526 -11.47 -4.87 15.16
C LEU A 526 -11.87 -6.03 16.09
N GLY A 527 -13.01 -5.93 16.79
CA GLY A 527 -13.50 -7.03 17.64
C GLY A 527 -13.75 -8.33 16.87
N LYS A 528 -14.22 -8.27 15.62
CA LYS A 528 -14.42 -9.46 14.78
C LYS A 528 -13.12 -10.04 14.21
N LEU A 529 -12.09 -9.23 14.02
CA LEU A 529 -10.76 -9.68 13.59
C LEU A 529 -9.90 -10.21 14.75
N ALA A 530 -10.13 -9.70 15.96
CA ALA A 530 -9.52 -10.17 17.20
C ALA A 530 -10.08 -11.51 17.68
N PHE A 531 -11.41 -11.69 17.60
CA PHE A 531 -12.12 -12.79 18.27
C PHE A 531 -13.09 -13.59 17.40
N GLY A 532 -13.32 -13.21 16.14
CA GLY A 532 -14.43 -13.71 15.32
C GLY A 532 -15.78 -13.05 15.64
N SER A 533 -16.80 -13.30 14.82
CA SER A 533 -18.19 -12.94 15.13
C SER A 533 -18.70 -13.71 16.36
N ARG A 534 -19.84 -13.31 16.95
CA ARG A 534 -20.39 -14.00 18.13
C ARG A 534 -20.68 -15.48 17.86
N GLU A 535 -21.12 -15.77 16.64
CA GLU A 535 -21.51 -17.09 16.13
C GLU A 535 -20.28 -17.98 15.83
N ASN A 536 -19.15 -17.34 15.49
CA ASN A 536 -17.90 -18.01 15.18
C ASN A 536 -16.94 -18.09 16.37
N ARG A 537 -16.98 -17.16 17.33
CA ARG A 537 -16.06 -17.09 18.48
C ARG A 537 -15.98 -18.43 19.23
N ASP A 538 -17.12 -19.00 19.60
CA ASP A 538 -17.18 -20.27 20.35
C ASP A 538 -16.84 -21.51 19.50
N ARG A 539 -16.99 -21.44 18.17
CA ARG A 539 -16.98 -22.63 17.28
C ARG A 539 -15.73 -22.71 16.38
N LEU A 540 -15.17 -21.57 16.00
CA LEU A 540 -14.05 -21.39 15.08
C LEU A 540 -12.96 -20.45 15.65
N GLY A 541 -13.15 -19.88 16.83
CA GLY A 541 -12.21 -18.93 17.44
C GLY A 541 -11.96 -17.68 16.60
N ALA A 542 -10.79 -17.06 16.80
CA ALA A 542 -10.37 -15.88 16.04
C ALA A 542 -10.10 -16.22 14.56
N PRO A 543 -10.18 -15.26 13.62
CA PRO A 543 -9.81 -15.47 12.23
C PRO A 543 -8.30 -15.43 11.97
N GLY A 544 -7.47 -15.17 12.99
CA GLY A 544 -6.01 -15.16 12.91
C GLY A 544 -5.38 -13.92 12.27
N CYS A 545 -5.92 -12.71 12.52
CA CYS A 545 -5.37 -11.49 11.94
C CYS A 545 -4.09 -11.04 12.67
N ALA A 546 -2.94 -11.04 11.98
CA ALA A 546 -1.63 -10.76 12.57
C ALA A 546 -1.41 -9.28 12.93
N ALA A 547 -1.89 -8.38 12.07
CA ALA A 547 -1.79 -6.94 12.29
C ALA A 547 -2.89 -6.18 11.54
N ILE A 548 -3.28 -5.03 12.07
CA ILE A 548 -4.29 -4.15 11.48
C ILE A 548 -3.72 -2.74 11.32
N THR A 549 -3.77 -2.19 10.11
CA THR A 549 -3.47 -0.77 9.86
C THR A 549 -4.76 0.03 9.71
N LEU A 550 -4.98 1.06 10.52
CA LEU A 550 -6.14 1.94 10.41
C LEU A 550 -5.77 3.29 9.77
N HIS A 551 -6.32 3.59 8.59
CA HIS A 551 -6.31 4.95 8.06
C HIS A 551 -7.37 5.79 8.78
N GLY A 552 -6.95 6.89 9.41
CA GLY A 552 -7.80 7.82 10.18
C GLY A 552 -8.77 8.67 9.34
N ARG A 553 -9.36 8.11 8.28
CA ARG A 553 -10.43 8.74 7.48
C ARG A 553 -11.47 7.70 7.07
N SER A 554 -12.71 8.12 6.86
CA SER A 554 -13.72 7.31 6.19
C SER A 554 -13.45 7.21 4.69
N ARG A 555 -14.17 6.33 3.96
CA ARG A 555 -14.14 6.32 2.49
C ARG A 555 -14.62 7.67 1.94
N GLU A 556 -15.77 8.16 2.42
CA GLU A 556 -16.38 9.44 1.98
C GLU A 556 -15.42 10.62 2.11
N GLN A 557 -14.67 10.70 3.22
CA GLN A 557 -13.71 11.79 3.44
C GLN A 557 -12.58 11.81 2.41
N ARG A 558 -12.25 10.68 1.75
CA ARG A 558 -11.13 10.50 0.81
C ARG A 558 -9.81 11.09 1.35
N TYR A 559 -9.47 12.34 0.98
CA TYR A 559 -8.41 13.15 1.59
C TYR A 559 -8.84 14.59 2.00
N THR A 560 -10.13 14.93 1.88
CA THR A 560 -10.72 16.28 2.04
C THR A 560 -10.79 16.83 3.48
N LYS A 561 -10.39 16.03 4.47
CA LYS A 561 -10.30 16.38 5.90
C LYS A 561 -8.94 15.92 6.44
N LYS A 562 -8.51 16.41 7.62
CA LYS A 562 -7.34 15.84 8.34
C LYS A 562 -7.61 14.38 8.74
N ALA A 563 -6.55 13.62 9.03
CA ALA A 563 -6.70 12.31 9.66
C ALA A 563 -7.12 12.44 11.13
N ASP A 564 -8.10 11.63 11.55
CA ASP A 564 -8.56 11.52 12.92
C ASP A 564 -7.65 10.53 13.69
N TRP A 565 -6.75 11.07 14.49
CA TRP A 565 -5.86 10.32 15.36
C TRP A 565 -6.46 10.02 16.74
N GLY A 566 -7.56 10.70 17.13
CA GLY A 566 -8.30 10.37 18.35
C GLY A 566 -9.02 9.03 18.20
N TYR A 567 -9.72 8.85 17.08
CA TYR A 567 -10.36 7.57 16.77
C TYR A 567 -9.34 6.43 16.51
N ILE A 568 -8.12 6.75 16.06
CA ILE A 568 -7.02 5.77 16.05
C ILE A 568 -6.61 5.39 17.48
N ALA A 569 -6.54 6.34 18.41
CA ALA A 569 -6.22 6.06 19.82
C ALA A 569 -7.30 5.20 20.51
N GLU A 570 -8.58 5.48 20.26
CA GLU A 570 -9.70 4.64 20.72
C GLU A 570 -9.55 3.19 20.21
N CYS A 571 -9.27 3.03 18.91
CA CYS A 571 -9.03 1.72 18.31
C CYS A 571 -7.80 1.01 18.90
N ALA A 572 -6.69 1.73 19.12
CA ALA A 572 -5.48 1.17 19.72
C ALA A 572 -5.71 0.71 21.16
N ALA A 573 -6.46 1.49 21.95
CA ALA A 573 -6.85 1.13 23.31
C ALA A 573 -7.62 -0.20 23.33
N MET A 574 -8.57 -0.40 22.42
CA MET A 574 -9.28 -1.70 22.34
C MET A 574 -8.37 -2.88 21.95
N ILE A 575 -7.36 -2.67 21.09
CA ILE A 575 -6.41 -3.73 20.72
C ILE A 575 -5.49 -4.06 21.91
N LYS A 576 -5.11 -3.05 22.70
CA LYS A 576 -4.38 -3.24 23.97
C LYS A 576 -5.24 -4.00 24.98
N SER A 577 -6.51 -3.61 25.17
CA SER A 577 -7.46 -4.36 26.01
C SER A 577 -7.67 -5.79 25.52
N TYR A 578 -7.73 -6.05 24.21
CA TYR A 578 -7.81 -7.41 23.66
C TYR A 578 -6.63 -8.27 24.08
N ASN A 579 -5.39 -7.77 23.90
CA ASN A 579 -4.19 -8.50 24.30
C ASN A 579 -4.21 -8.76 25.82
N GLU A 580 -4.54 -7.75 26.64
CA GLU A 580 -4.62 -7.86 28.11
C GLU A 580 -5.80 -8.69 28.65
N GLU A 581 -6.91 -8.79 27.92
CA GLU A 581 -8.05 -9.65 28.26
C GLU A 581 -7.73 -11.11 27.94
N LYS A 582 -7.02 -11.37 26.84
CA LYS A 582 -6.61 -12.73 26.48
C LYS A 582 -5.69 -13.35 27.52
N ASP A 583 -4.71 -12.58 28.03
CA ASP A 583 -3.82 -13.00 29.12
C ASP A 583 -4.58 -13.42 30.38
N LYS A 584 -5.72 -12.77 30.68
CA LYS A 584 -6.59 -13.08 31.84
C LYS A 584 -7.52 -14.28 31.59
N ILE A 585 -8.04 -14.43 30.37
CA ILE A 585 -8.94 -15.54 30.02
C ILE A 585 -8.19 -16.88 30.04
N THR A 586 -6.90 -16.89 29.68
CA THR A 586 -6.03 -18.08 29.81
C THR A 586 -5.93 -18.57 31.26
N ASP A 587 -5.99 -17.69 32.26
CA ASP A 587 -5.92 -18.05 33.68
C ASP A 587 -7.23 -18.65 34.23
N THR A 588 -8.35 -18.57 33.50
CA THR A 588 -9.68 -18.99 34.00
C THR A 588 -10.42 -19.97 33.09
N ALA A 589 -10.07 -21.27 33.22
CA ALA A 589 -10.89 -22.46 32.91
C ALA A 589 -11.40 -22.67 31.47
N ARG A 590 -11.27 -21.72 30.54
CA ARG A 590 -11.59 -21.92 29.12
C ARG A 590 -10.67 -21.08 28.23
N GLU A 591 -9.44 -21.57 28.10
CA GLU A 591 -8.45 -21.00 27.17
C GLU A 591 -9.04 -20.86 25.75
N PRO A 592 -8.81 -19.74 25.05
CA PRO A 592 -9.13 -19.65 23.63
C PRO A 592 -8.19 -20.57 22.85
N ASP A 593 -8.73 -21.32 21.87
CA ASP A 593 -7.94 -22.23 21.03
C ASP A 593 -6.74 -21.51 20.41
N GLU A 594 -5.54 -21.81 20.93
CA GLU A 594 -4.27 -21.18 20.54
C GLU A 594 -4.10 -21.16 19.02
N SER A 595 -4.58 -22.20 18.33
CA SER A 595 -4.39 -22.35 16.89
C SER A 595 -5.06 -21.25 16.07
N THR A 596 -6.16 -20.68 16.59
CA THR A 596 -7.00 -19.70 15.88
C THR A 596 -6.49 -18.26 16.01
N LEU A 597 -5.58 -18.03 16.96
CA LEU A 597 -5.08 -16.71 17.33
C LEU A 597 -4.20 -16.07 16.23
N PRO A 598 -3.85 -14.78 16.35
CA PRO A 598 -2.79 -14.15 15.57
C PRO A 598 -1.48 -14.97 15.56
N ASN A 599 -0.50 -14.56 14.75
CA ASN A 599 0.71 -15.33 14.45
C ASN A 599 1.73 -15.45 15.59
N ALA A 600 1.30 -15.53 16.85
CA ALA A 600 2.09 -15.66 18.06
C ALA A 600 1.34 -16.53 19.09
N LYS A 601 2.03 -17.22 20.02
CA LYS A 601 1.36 -18.00 21.08
C LYS A 601 0.71 -17.10 22.13
N ASP A 602 1.37 -15.99 22.48
CA ASP A 602 0.75 -14.88 23.20
C ASP A 602 -0.49 -14.32 22.45
N GLY A 603 -0.65 -14.58 21.15
CA GLY A 603 -1.81 -14.19 20.37
C GLY A 603 -1.85 -12.69 20.08
N ARG A 604 -0.74 -11.96 20.26
CA ARG A 604 -0.68 -10.51 20.06
C ARG A 604 -1.06 -10.14 18.63
N MET A 605 -2.04 -9.26 18.49
CA MET A 605 -2.32 -8.55 17.25
C MET A 605 -1.69 -7.15 17.30
N PHE A 606 -0.90 -6.80 16.28
CA PHE A 606 -0.27 -5.48 16.16
C PHE A 606 -1.21 -4.45 15.54
N PHE A 607 -1.08 -3.18 15.92
CA PHE A 607 -1.92 -2.09 15.44
C PHE A 607 -1.12 -0.88 14.95
N LEU A 608 -1.33 -0.51 13.69
CA LEU A 608 -0.60 0.55 13.00
C LEU A 608 -1.51 1.76 12.71
N GLY A 609 -1.07 2.93 13.13
CA GLY A 609 -1.73 4.19 12.79
C GLY A 609 -1.36 4.64 11.37
N ASN A 610 -2.30 5.25 10.64
CA ASN A 610 -2.02 5.78 9.31
C ASN A 610 -2.79 7.07 9.02
N GLY A 611 -2.08 8.12 8.60
CA GLY A 611 -2.68 9.36 8.12
C GLY A 611 -1.83 10.59 8.44
N ASP A 612 -1.56 11.38 7.41
CA ASP A 612 -1.04 12.77 7.46
C ASP A 612 0.32 13.05 8.14
N CYS A 613 0.92 12.09 8.84
CA CYS A 613 2.30 12.14 9.32
C CYS A 613 3.28 12.63 8.23
N TYR A 614 4.00 13.72 8.53
CA TYR A 614 4.88 14.43 7.61
C TYR A 614 6.17 14.96 8.26
N SER A 615 6.40 14.64 9.53
CA SER A 615 7.61 14.97 10.28
C SER A 615 7.94 13.86 11.29
N HIS A 616 9.19 13.81 11.75
CA HIS A 616 9.58 12.93 12.86
C HIS A 616 8.83 13.27 14.16
N VAL A 617 8.52 14.54 14.40
CA VAL A 617 7.71 14.98 15.54
C VAL A 617 6.32 14.36 15.48
N GLU A 618 5.58 14.53 14.37
CA GLU A 618 4.26 13.90 14.19
C GLU A 618 4.34 12.37 14.31
N TYR A 619 5.39 11.74 13.74
CA TYR A 619 5.58 10.29 13.84
C TYR A 619 5.65 9.80 15.30
N TYR A 620 6.50 10.42 16.13
CA TYR A 620 6.65 10.04 17.53
C TYR A 620 5.46 10.50 18.39
N GLU A 621 4.88 11.68 18.14
CA GLU A 621 3.66 12.12 18.80
C GLU A 621 2.48 11.18 18.53
N HIS A 622 2.34 10.65 17.31
CA HIS A 622 1.29 9.70 16.97
C HIS A 622 1.46 8.36 17.71
N ILE A 623 2.69 7.87 17.86
CA ILE A 623 2.99 6.68 18.68
C ILE A 623 2.70 6.98 20.16
N GLU A 624 3.13 8.13 20.68
CA GLU A 624 2.95 8.47 22.09
C GLU A 624 1.49 8.75 22.45
N LYS A 625 0.77 9.53 21.64
CA LYS A 625 -0.60 9.97 21.94
C LYS A 625 -1.64 8.90 21.58
N ALA A 626 -1.46 8.18 20.47
CA ALA A 626 -2.41 7.15 20.02
C ALA A 626 -2.01 5.70 20.38
N LYS A 627 -0.85 5.49 21.02
CA LYS A 627 -0.38 4.17 21.51
C LYS A 627 -0.38 3.05 20.45
N VAL A 628 -0.12 3.40 19.20
CA VAL A 628 0.08 2.46 18.08
C VAL A 628 1.48 1.85 18.11
N ASP A 629 1.65 0.61 17.63
CA ASP A 629 2.97 -0.06 17.62
C ASP A 629 3.96 0.65 16.68
N THR A 630 3.46 1.19 15.55
CA THR A 630 4.19 2.08 14.63
C THR A 630 3.21 2.87 13.75
N VAL A 631 3.73 3.83 12.99
CA VAL A 631 2.97 4.62 12.01
C VAL A 631 3.35 4.21 10.58
N MET A 632 2.32 4.01 9.75
CA MET A 632 2.44 3.86 8.31
C MET A 632 2.32 5.22 7.60
N ILE A 633 3.28 5.53 6.74
CA ILE A 633 3.47 6.82 6.06
C ILE A 633 3.14 6.65 4.58
N GLY A 634 2.25 7.51 4.07
CA GLY A 634 1.83 7.52 2.66
C GLY A 634 2.32 8.78 1.93
N ARG A 635 1.39 9.72 1.68
CA ARG A 635 1.65 10.98 0.97
C ARG A 635 2.88 11.76 1.49
N GLY A 636 3.18 11.72 2.80
CA GLY A 636 4.36 12.37 3.36
C GLY A 636 5.69 11.89 2.74
N ALA A 637 5.83 10.57 2.55
CA ALA A 637 7.00 9.99 1.89
C ALA A 637 7.06 10.33 0.38
N LEU A 638 5.92 10.45 -0.30
CA LEU A 638 5.88 10.88 -1.71
C LEU A 638 6.35 12.33 -1.89
N VAL A 639 6.09 13.20 -0.90
CA VAL A 639 6.54 14.60 -0.92
C VAL A 639 8.02 14.70 -0.50
N LYS A 640 8.45 13.96 0.53
CA LYS A 640 9.87 13.81 0.91
C LYS A 640 10.21 12.38 1.34
N PRO A 641 10.90 11.57 0.51
CA PRO A 641 11.31 10.21 0.89
C PRO A 641 12.24 10.16 2.11
N TRP A 642 13.03 11.21 2.34
CA TRP A 642 13.91 11.34 3.50
C TRP A 642 13.17 11.63 4.81
N LEU A 643 11.83 11.62 4.83
CA LEU A 643 11.06 11.57 6.09
C LEU A 643 11.41 10.33 6.93
N PHE A 644 11.78 9.22 6.30
CA PHE A 644 12.32 8.05 7.02
C PHE A 644 13.68 8.35 7.68
N GLU A 645 14.51 9.19 7.05
CA GLU A 645 15.82 9.64 7.54
C GLU A 645 15.65 10.66 8.69
N GLU A 646 14.65 11.54 8.60
CA GLU A 646 14.24 12.44 9.70
C GLU A 646 13.81 11.65 10.93
N ILE A 647 13.01 10.60 10.74
CA ILE A 647 12.52 9.73 11.81
C ILE A 647 13.69 8.99 12.46
N GLU A 648 14.54 8.31 11.69
CA GLU A 648 15.69 7.57 12.22
C GLU A 648 16.67 8.48 12.98
N LYS A 649 16.86 9.72 12.52
CA LYS A 649 17.75 10.70 13.16
C LYS A 649 17.07 11.55 14.25
N GLY A 650 15.77 11.40 14.46
CA GLY A 650 14.99 12.20 15.41
C GLY A 650 15.07 13.72 15.19
N GLN A 651 15.25 14.18 13.95
CA GLN A 651 15.47 15.61 13.64
C GLN A 651 14.94 16.03 12.27
N TYR A 652 14.81 17.34 12.05
CA TYR A 652 14.44 17.91 10.76
C TYR A 652 15.60 17.90 9.78
N LEU A 653 15.34 17.63 8.49
CA LEU A 653 16.34 17.59 7.43
C LEU A 653 15.92 18.46 6.24
N ASP A 654 16.54 19.65 6.15
CA ASP A 654 16.32 20.60 5.04
C ASP A 654 17.24 20.27 3.85
N LYS A 655 16.84 19.27 3.07
CA LYS A 655 17.64 18.76 1.94
C LYS A 655 17.79 19.82 0.85
N SER A 656 19.05 20.11 0.52
CA SER A 656 19.42 21.05 -0.53
C SER A 656 18.89 20.66 -1.91
N ALA A 657 18.85 21.62 -2.83
CA ALA A 657 18.50 21.40 -4.24
C ALA A 657 19.25 20.18 -4.86
N THR A 658 20.54 20.08 -4.59
CA THR A 658 21.44 19.05 -5.11
C THR A 658 21.19 17.68 -4.50
N GLU A 659 20.96 17.59 -3.18
CA GLU A 659 20.54 16.33 -2.53
C GLU A 659 19.19 15.84 -3.08
N ARG A 660 18.24 16.77 -3.30
CA ARG A 660 16.93 16.44 -3.86
C ARG A 660 17.03 15.96 -5.31
N LEU A 661 17.93 16.52 -6.13
CA LEU A 661 18.28 15.95 -7.44
C LEU A 661 18.97 14.58 -7.33
N ALA A 662 19.87 14.36 -6.37
CA ALA A 662 20.53 13.07 -6.19
C ALA A 662 19.53 11.93 -5.89
N TYR A 663 18.41 12.22 -5.20
CA TYR A 663 17.31 11.26 -5.05
C TYR A 663 16.55 10.99 -6.36
N VAL A 664 16.44 11.98 -7.26
CA VAL A 664 15.88 11.80 -8.62
C VAL A 664 16.82 10.95 -9.47
N GLU A 665 18.13 11.21 -9.46
CA GLU A 665 19.13 10.38 -10.13
C GLU A 665 19.05 8.92 -9.65
N LYS A 666 19.01 8.74 -8.32
CA LYS A 666 18.92 7.43 -7.69
C LYS A 666 17.65 6.67 -8.10
N PHE A 667 16.51 7.36 -8.19
CA PHE A 667 15.28 6.80 -8.75
C PHE A 667 15.45 6.41 -10.24
N CYS A 668 16.10 7.24 -11.06
CA CYS A 668 16.38 6.92 -12.47
C CYS A 668 17.25 5.67 -12.62
N ARG A 669 18.34 5.55 -11.84
CA ARG A 669 19.21 4.35 -11.84
C ARG A 669 18.41 3.10 -11.44
N PHE A 670 17.66 3.17 -10.33
CA PHE A 670 16.83 2.07 -9.85
C PHE A 670 15.71 1.70 -10.84
N GLY A 671 15.13 2.67 -11.56
CA GLY A 671 14.14 2.44 -12.61
C GLY A 671 14.74 1.72 -13.83
N MET A 672 15.96 2.07 -14.23
CA MET A 672 16.67 1.35 -15.29
C MET A 672 17.04 -0.09 -14.88
N GLU A 673 17.47 -0.30 -13.63
CA GLU A 673 17.66 -1.64 -13.05
C GLU A 673 16.33 -2.46 -13.05
N ALA A 674 15.21 -1.83 -12.69
CA ALA A 674 13.91 -2.50 -12.53
C ALA A 674 13.15 -2.74 -13.85
N TRP A 675 13.19 -1.79 -14.80
CA TRP A 675 12.40 -1.82 -16.05
C TRP A 675 13.26 -2.01 -17.31
N GLY A 676 14.47 -1.47 -17.36
CA GLY A 676 15.42 -1.65 -18.47
C GLY A 676 16.10 -0.35 -18.92
N THR A 677 17.12 -0.48 -19.75
CA THR A 677 17.88 0.63 -20.37
C THR A 677 17.57 0.81 -21.86
N ASP A 678 16.67 0.01 -22.41
CA ASP A 678 16.03 0.17 -23.72
C ASP A 678 14.90 1.22 -23.68
N GLU A 679 14.38 1.63 -24.85
CA GLU A 679 13.39 2.70 -24.97
C GLU A 679 12.15 2.48 -24.09
N LEU A 680 11.70 1.22 -23.96
CA LEU A 680 10.59 0.83 -23.09
C LEU A 680 10.94 1.03 -21.61
N GLY A 681 12.10 0.54 -21.17
CA GLY A 681 12.59 0.71 -19.80
C GLY A 681 12.76 2.17 -19.39
N LEU A 682 13.32 3.01 -20.27
CA LEU A 682 13.42 4.45 -20.07
C LEU A 682 12.05 5.14 -20.07
N GLY A 683 11.12 4.72 -20.94
CA GLY A 683 9.76 5.25 -20.99
C GLY A 683 8.96 4.97 -19.72
N PHE A 684 9.06 3.76 -19.16
CA PHE A 684 8.51 3.43 -17.85
C PHE A 684 9.19 4.22 -16.73
N THR A 685 10.52 4.28 -16.71
CA THR A 685 11.28 5.05 -15.70
C THR A 685 10.87 6.52 -15.69
N ARG A 686 10.79 7.15 -16.86
CA ARG A 686 10.32 8.54 -17.03
C ARG A 686 8.90 8.70 -16.53
N ARG A 687 7.97 7.84 -16.96
CA ARG A 687 6.56 7.89 -16.53
C ARG A 687 6.42 7.86 -15.01
N PHE A 688 7.04 6.90 -14.34
CA PHE A 688 6.91 6.76 -12.88
C PHE A 688 7.67 7.85 -12.10
N LEU A 689 8.77 8.38 -12.64
CA LEU A 689 9.41 9.58 -12.08
C LEU A 689 8.46 10.79 -12.14
N LEU A 690 7.80 11.03 -13.28
CA LEU A 690 6.89 12.18 -13.43
C LEU A 690 5.65 12.06 -12.52
N GLU A 691 5.13 10.85 -12.29
CA GLU A 691 4.08 10.62 -11.29
C GLU A 691 4.61 10.93 -9.88
N TRP A 692 5.85 10.55 -9.51
CA TRP A 692 6.45 10.92 -8.21
C TRP A 692 6.68 12.44 -8.08
N LEU A 693 7.23 13.10 -9.11
CA LEU A 693 7.46 14.55 -9.10
C LEU A 693 6.17 15.36 -8.88
N SER A 694 5.01 14.85 -9.30
CA SER A 694 3.68 15.42 -9.00
C SER A 694 3.28 15.43 -7.50
N PHE A 695 4.11 14.82 -6.64
CA PHE A 695 4.08 14.95 -5.19
C PHE A 695 5.33 15.66 -4.65
N ALA A 696 6.53 15.33 -5.15
CA ALA A 696 7.79 15.93 -4.67
C ALA A 696 7.82 17.47 -4.80
N HIS A 697 7.20 18.04 -5.84
CA HIS A 697 7.13 19.49 -6.04
C HIS A 697 6.34 20.25 -4.95
N ARG A 698 5.63 19.52 -4.08
CA ARG A 698 4.87 20.08 -2.94
C ARG A 698 5.75 20.29 -1.70
N TYR A 699 7.00 19.81 -1.71
CA TYR A 699 7.94 20.05 -0.62
C TYR A 699 8.36 21.52 -0.60
N VAL A 700 8.14 22.17 0.54
CA VAL A 700 8.71 23.49 0.84
C VAL A 700 9.97 23.26 1.68
N PRO A 701 11.14 23.79 1.29
CA PRO A 701 12.35 23.74 2.11
C PRO A 701 12.14 24.30 3.51
N LEU A 702 12.78 23.73 4.53
CA LEU A 702 12.46 24.09 5.91
C LEU A 702 12.98 25.49 6.27
N GLY A 703 14.13 25.90 5.73
CA GLY A 703 14.66 27.27 5.87
C GLY A 703 13.78 28.37 5.25
N LEU A 704 12.80 28.01 4.43
CA LEU A 704 11.80 28.92 3.84
C LEU A 704 10.55 29.10 4.73
N LEU A 705 10.37 28.28 5.76
CA LEU A 705 9.19 28.32 6.62
C LEU A 705 9.38 29.28 7.80
N GLU A 706 8.32 29.99 8.19
CA GLU A 706 8.33 30.87 9.37
C GLU A 706 8.33 30.08 10.69
N TYR A 707 7.74 28.88 10.70
CA TYR A 707 7.70 27.98 11.86
C TYR A 707 7.63 26.50 11.45
N LEU A 708 7.85 25.61 12.43
CA LEU A 708 7.78 24.15 12.31
C LEU A 708 6.82 23.61 13.40
N PRO A 709 6.18 22.43 13.22
CA PRO A 709 6.27 21.51 12.10
C PRO A 709 5.53 21.99 10.83
N PRO A 710 5.98 21.57 9.62
CA PRO A 710 5.22 21.78 8.39
C PRO A 710 3.98 20.87 8.34
N ASN A 711 2.82 21.34 7.88
CA ASN A 711 1.66 20.47 7.67
C ASN A 711 1.57 19.95 6.22
N LEU A 712 1.26 18.65 6.06
CA LEU A 712 1.05 18.02 4.76
C LEU A 712 -0.13 18.61 3.95
N ASN A 713 -1.13 19.14 4.65
CA ASN A 713 -2.36 19.63 4.04
C ASN A 713 -2.29 21.12 3.66
N ASP A 714 -1.29 21.86 4.15
CA ASP A 714 -1.08 23.25 3.79
C ASP A 714 -0.54 23.39 2.37
N ARG A 715 -0.78 24.54 1.74
CA ARG A 715 -0.45 24.80 0.34
C ARG A 715 0.41 26.05 0.22
N PRO A 716 1.58 26.01 -0.44
CA PRO A 716 2.43 27.18 -0.55
C PRO A 716 1.79 28.23 -1.48
N PRO A 717 1.87 29.53 -1.11
CA PRO A 717 1.60 30.63 -2.03
C PRO A 717 2.61 30.61 -3.20
N ALA A 718 2.53 31.58 -4.11
CA ALA A 718 3.60 31.79 -5.09
C ALA A 718 4.90 32.18 -4.36
N TYR A 719 5.94 31.38 -4.51
CA TYR A 719 7.23 31.55 -3.85
C TYR A 719 8.38 31.18 -4.79
N HIS A 720 9.60 31.64 -4.48
CA HIS A 720 10.83 31.20 -5.12
C HIS A 720 11.73 30.46 -4.11
N GLY A 721 12.50 29.49 -4.59
CA GLY A 721 13.45 28.76 -3.76
C GLY A 721 14.75 29.54 -3.52
N ARG A 722 15.69 28.98 -2.74
CA ARG A 722 16.99 29.62 -2.44
C ARG A 722 17.91 29.77 -3.66
N ASN A 723 17.55 29.13 -4.77
CA ASN A 723 18.18 29.22 -6.08
C ASN A 723 17.22 28.68 -7.16
N ASP A 724 17.58 28.87 -8.44
CA ASP A 724 16.78 28.47 -9.59
C ASP A 724 16.41 26.99 -9.60
N LEU A 725 17.30 26.10 -9.13
CA LEU A 725 17.03 24.67 -9.06
C LEU A 725 16.00 24.32 -7.97
N GLU A 726 15.99 25.02 -6.84
CA GLU A 726 14.91 24.87 -5.85
C GLU A 726 13.57 25.36 -6.41
N THR A 727 13.57 26.46 -7.16
CA THR A 727 12.38 26.98 -7.86
C THR A 727 11.88 26.01 -8.93
N LEU A 728 12.78 25.41 -9.71
CA LEU A 728 12.47 24.39 -10.72
C LEU A 728 11.85 23.13 -10.07
N LEU A 729 12.45 22.66 -8.96
CA LEU A 729 11.94 21.52 -8.19
C LEU A 729 10.57 21.80 -7.54
N ALA A 730 10.26 23.06 -7.23
CA ALA A 730 8.94 23.49 -6.72
C ALA A 730 7.88 23.73 -7.83
N SER A 731 8.28 23.71 -9.11
CA SER A 731 7.40 24.06 -10.23
C SER A 731 6.15 23.18 -10.27
N LYS A 732 5.00 23.81 -10.48
CA LYS A 732 3.70 23.14 -10.69
C LYS A 732 3.52 22.71 -12.15
N ASN A 733 4.42 23.09 -13.06
CA ASN A 733 4.34 22.80 -14.49
C ASN A 733 4.97 21.45 -14.83
N TYR A 734 4.18 20.53 -15.37
CA TYR A 734 4.63 19.18 -15.73
C TYR A 734 5.71 19.17 -16.82
N ARG A 735 5.80 20.22 -17.64
CA ARG A 735 6.85 20.39 -18.65
C ARG A 735 8.23 20.58 -17.99
N ASP A 736 8.30 21.15 -16.79
CA ASP A 736 9.55 21.25 -16.02
C ASP A 736 9.94 19.91 -15.39
N TRP A 737 8.96 19.10 -14.96
CA TRP A 737 9.21 17.73 -14.51
C TRP A 737 9.78 16.87 -15.66
N ILE A 738 9.31 17.08 -16.90
CA ILE A 738 9.91 16.46 -18.09
C ILE A 738 11.37 16.89 -18.23
N LYS A 739 11.70 18.20 -18.21
CA LYS A 739 13.10 18.67 -18.26
C LYS A 739 13.98 18.01 -17.18
N ILE A 740 13.49 17.91 -15.94
CA ILE A 740 14.18 17.22 -14.83
C ILE A 740 14.43 15.74 -15.17
N SER A 741 13.47 15.04 -15.79
CA SER A 741 13.66 13.65 -16.22
C SER A 741 14.69 13.51 -17.35
N GLU A 742 14.81 14.52 -18.22
CA GLU A 742 15.72 14.51 -19.36
C GLU A 742 17.19 14.70 -18.97
N MET A 743 17.47 15.33 -17.81
CA MET A 743 18.81 15.42 -17.21
C MET A 743 19.49 14.04 -17.02
N TYR A 744 18.68 13.00 -16.82
CA TYR A 744 19.16 11.64 -16.51
C TYR A 744 18.80 10.62 -17.60
N LEU A 745 17.56 10.67 -18.10
CA LEU A 745 17.02 9.70 -19.07
C LEU A 745 17.14 10.17 -20.52
N GLY A 746 17.84 11.28 -20.75
CA GLY A 746 17.96 11.96 -22.04
C GLY A 746 16.64 12.51 -22.59
N PRO A 747 16.63 13.05 -23.82
CA PRO A 747 15.43 13.62 -24.43
C PRO A 747 14.27 12.62 -24.53
N ALA A 748 13.07 13.06 -24.16
CA ALA A 748 11.85 12.26 -24.24
C ALA A 748 11.63 11.69 -25.65
N HIS A 749 10.90 10.57 -25.73
CA HIS A 749 10.48 10.03 -27.03
C HIS A 749 9.50 11.02 -27.68
N PRO A 750 9.55 11.31 -29.00
CA PRO A 750 8.64 12.29 -29.62
C PRO A 750 7.15 11.99 -29.43
N ASN A 751 6.80 10.70 -29.31
CA ASN A 751 5.45 10.23 -29.04
C ASN A 751 5.18 9.95 -27.54
N PHE A 752 6.03 10.41 -26.62
CA PHE A 752 5.80 10.33 -25.17
C PHE A 752 4.88 11.47 -24.72
N ASN A 753 3.79 11.14 -24.04
CA ASN A 753 2.89 12.12 -23.44
C ASN A 753 2.84 11.91 -21.92
N PHE A 754 2.84 13.00 -21.15
CA PHE A 754 2.56 12.95 -19.72
C PHE A 754 1.50 13.98 -19.35
N GLN A 755 0.37 13.49 -18.87
CA GLN A 755 -0.64 14.31 -18.21
C GLN A 755 -0.71 13.89 -16.74
N PRO A 756 -0.47 14.80 -15.78
CA PRO A 756 -0.53 14.48 -14.36
C PRO A 756 -1.88 13.85 -13.97
N LYS A 757 -1.86 12.88 -13.05
CA LYS A 757 -3.07 12.18 -12.58
C LYS A 757 -4.09 13.12 -11.91
N HIS A 758 -3.60 14.24 -11.39
CA HIS A 758 -4.36 15.32 -10.80
C HIS A 758 -4.51 16.48 -11.79
N LYS A 759 -5.63 17.21 -11.74
CA LYS A 759 -5.64 18.63 -12.16
C LYS A 759 -4.92 19.49 -11.11
N SER A 760 -3.64 19.22 -10.85
CA SER A 760 -2.81 19.89 -9.83
C SER A 760 -2.27 21.24 -10.33
N HIS A 761 -3.13 22.05 -10.97
CA HIS A 761 -2.79 23.37 -11.53
C HIS A 761 -1.55 23.37 -12.45
N SER A 762 -1.28 22.23 -13.10
CA SER A 762 -0.23 22.04 -14.10
C SER A 762 -0.74 22.51 -15.47
N TYR A 763 -0.89 23.82 -15.61
CA TYR A 763 -1.35 24.43 -16.86
C TYR A 763 -0.35 24.22 -17.99
N GLU A 764 -0.86 24.10 -19.21
CA GLU A 764 -0.08 24.45 -20.40
C GLU A 764 0.03 25.97 -20.45
N ALA A 765 1.05 26.51 -19.80
CA ALA A 765 1.44 27.90 -20.01
C ALA A 765 2.01 28.06 -21.43
N GLU A 766 1.52 29.07 -22.15
CA GLU A 766 2.20 29.63 -23.32
C GLU A 766 3.09 30.78 -22.83
N GLY A 767 4.39 30.72 -23.13
CA GLY A 767 5.40 31.68 -22.63
C GLY A 767 5.97 31.29 -21.26
#